data_AF-A0A7X9RXU5-F1
#
_entry.id   AF-A0A7X9RXU5-F1
#
_cell.length_a   1.000
_cell.length_b   1.000
_cell.length_c   1.000
_cell.angle_alpha   90.00
_cell.angle_beta   90.00
_cell.angle_gamma   90.00
#
_symmetry.space_group_name_H-M   'P 1'
#
loop_
_entity.id
_entity.type
_entity.pdbx_description
1 polymer ?
#
loop_
_entity_poly.entity_id
_entity_poly.type
_entity_poly.pdbx_seq_one_letter_code
_entity_poly.pdbx_strand_id
1 'polypeptide(L)'
;MKYFLNIMTVLLLMIGSNGYAQLTPVELWKDFDPDKGDFKEEIIKEEVIEGIYYKDSYISAYVNGEEVRVYCKYAVKEGVKNAPALLDVHGWMSKPNIDMKYVKDGWAVLAHDYCGKTGERPHYTKYPESLKYGNIDKKEGYRIKNKLPDGSYVTDPKQTDDYLWYVLQRRALSYLMKQKEVDTKKVGAKGYSYGGTLMWNLGMDKRIKAFVAYFGIGYLEYWRSKQVWLYNKPYKESAQDPGEKLYLSCIAPQSYAPYIKVPALWLSGTNDHHGGHERSEHIFKSFSKNVPWDFALQARGHHNTEKLGDDAKVWLEKHVIGTKHFWPQRPVSGITLDAKGIPSYKITPANIDKVKEVKVYYALKNPVSYTRVWRDTEVKREGNSWVASLPVMNVDDYVFAYANVYYEGNIVISGDFEAKVPSELGNAIATDEPSNDLGSELWSNTAPVEGAGGIMALRPFNRRGITNESFSDPRYVAPQGANFNFLFYCTQPQSLLLKVNDRFEYNLEITASNDWQQMEISADQVLNIHNNQPLGQWSKATKVQIVPKAGADITKVLFSNTSWEKKSIEDVKAEGEKALEAKEIKGKRMYLTSKNASEVDSYWRVNDNSDVTGEPLTLQGKAFDRGLGVHAPSRITYKIEEGYKHFYATAAASESHHGYLQMRVLLDGKEVYNSGEIKSDAQEPKPFDIDLQGAKTLTLLVSDLGSKGGDHANWLDPFFIVDESVEVKDDYVKKEAKAEVNVPTATHLTKKSPASVLLKGERIYITKDMASSTDSYWRVMENQSIVGEKISIKGTQYDRGLGVHSDSKIKFPIEDNYKAFVVTPGANDSHNGILSMSILVDGLEVYNSGPIKSKIQVPEQLLIDVATKSELTLIVEQEDGNNGGDHASWAEAFFLLSGDSK
;
A
#
# COMPACT_ATOMS: atom_id res chain seq x y z
N MET A 1 -47.82 8.04 40.33
CA MET A 1 -48.91 9.03 40.45
C MET A 1 -48.34 10.28 41.10
N LYS A 2 -48.59 11.46 40.53
CA LYS A 2 -48.05 12.81 40.82
C LYS A 2 -46.69 13.16 40.17
N TYR A 3 -46.75 13.76 38.98
CA TYR A 3 -46.47 15.18 38.70
C TYR A 3 -46.30 15.36 37.17
N PHE A 4 -47.43 15.47 36.48
CA PHE A 4 -47.56 15.90 35.09
C PHE A 4 -48.29 17.24 35.12
N LEU A 5 -47.58 18.36 35.02
CA LEU A 5 -48.06 19.67 34.52
C LEU A 5 -46.95 20.72 34.66
N ASN A 6 -46.94 21.67 33.72
CA ASN A 6 -46.08 22.88 33.62
C ASN A 6 -44.77 22.77 32.84
N ILE A 7 -44.84 22.59 31.52
CA ILE A 7 -44.03 23.36 30.55
C ILE A 7 -44.86 23.63 29.29
N MET A 8 -45.95 24.41 29.41
CA MET A 8 -46.68 24.93 28.23
C MET A 8 -47.09 26.40 28.36
N THR A 9 -46.43 27.15 29.26
CA THR A 9 -46.71 28.58 29.50
C THR A 9 -45.44 29.38 29.82
N VAL A 10 -44.38 29.16 29.03
CA VAL A 10 -43.29 30.15 28.83
C VAL A 10 -42.95 30.20 27.33
N LEU A 11 -44.00 30.26 26.52
CA LEU A 11 -43.89 30.35 25.05
C LEU A 11 -44.76 31.49 24.52
N LEU A 12 -44.86 32.60 25.25
CA LEU A 12 -45.58 33.80 24.80
C LEU A 12 -45.27 34.97 25.73
N LEU A 13 -44.06 35.55 25.61
CA LEU A 13 -43.68 36.92 26.03
C LEU A 13 -42.15 37.10 25.90
N MET A 14 -41.66 37.12 24.67
CA MET A 14 -40.44 37.86 24.25
C MET A 14 -40.53 38.08 22.74
N ILE A 15 -41.58 38.80 22.33
CA ILE A 15 -41.63 39.49 21.05
C ILE A 15 -41.24 40.93 21.38
N GLY A 16 -40.01 41.34 21.06
CA GLY A 16 -39.60 42.72 21.32
C GLY A 16 -38.10 43.01 21.37
N SER A 17 -37.29 42.48 20.45
CA SER A 17 -36.08 43.18 19.94
C SER A 17 -35.54 42.53 18.66
N ASN A 18 -35.99 43.06 17.52
CA ASN A 18 -35.35 43.09 16.20
C ASN A 18 -34.53 41.86 15.72
N GLY A 19 -35.22 40.95 15.03
CA GLY A 19 -35.10 40.89 13.56
C GLY A 19 -33.81 40.33 12.96
N TYR A 20 -33.56 39.04 13.12
CA TYR A 20 -33.05 38.20 12.04
C TYR A 20 -33.77 36.85 12.13
N ALA A 21 -34.81 36.65 11.31
CA ALA A 21 -35.20 35.29 10.96
C ALA A 21 -33.93 34.63 10.39
N GLN A 22 -33.51 33.50 10.96
CA GLN A 22 -32.27 32.86 10.57
C GLN A 22 -32.41 32.40 9.12
N LEU A 23 -31.70 33.07 8.21
CA LEU A 23 -31.78 32.81 6.77
C LEU A 23 -31.44 31.35 6.46
N THR A 24 -32.32 30.69 5.70
CA THR A 24 -32.22 29.28 5.30
C THR A 24 -31.78 29.12 3.83
N PRO A 25 -31.31 27.94 3.41
CA PRO A 25 -31.07 27.66 1.99
C PRO A 25 -32.31 27.89 1.11
N VAL A 26 -33.51 27.55 1.58
CA VAL A 26 -34.74 27.77 0.80
C VAL A 26 -34.95 29.25 0.52
N GLU A 27 -34.76 30.11 1.52
CA GLU A 27 -34.88 31.56 1.35
C GLU A 27 -33.78 32.15 0.50
N LEU A 28 -32.54 31.64 0.59
CA LEU A 28 -31.41 32.06 -0.23
C LEU A 28 -31.66 31.82 -1.72
N TRP A 29 -32.23 30.66 -2.06
CA TRP A 29 -32.43 30.23 -3.45
C TRP A 29 -33.81 30.58 -4.03
N LYS A 30 -34.73 31.15 -3.25
CA LYS A 30 -36.14 31.35 -3.64
C LYS A 30 -36.34 32.14 -4.95
N ASP A 31 -35.47 33.12 -5.20
CA ASP A 31 -35.56 34.03 -6.36
C ASP A 31 -34.47 33.75 -7.41
N PHE A 32 -33.65 32.71 -7.21
CA PHE A 32 -32.55 32.39 -8.12
C PHE A 32 -33.03 31.44 -9.23
N ASP A 33 -32.85 31.87 -10.48
CA ASP A 33 -33.13 31.07 -11.67
C ASP A 33 -31.82 30.81 -12.45
N PRO A 34 -31.29 29.57 -12.47
CA PRO A 34 -30.08 29.24 -13.20
C PRO A 34 -30.25 29.22 -14.72
N ASP A 35 -31.49 29.18 -15.24
CA ASP A 35 -31.79 29.18 -16.67
C ASP A 35 -31.89 30.61 -17.23
N LYS A 36 -32.01 31.62 -16.36
CA LYS A 36 -32.14 33.02 -16.76
C LYS A 36 -30.87 33.57 -17.42
N GLY A 37 -31.07 34.28 -18.54
CA GLY A 37 -30.00 34.93 -19.32
C GLY A 37 -29.36 34.03 -20.37
N ASP A 38 -28.71 34.62 -21.37
CA ASP A 38 -28.00 33.90 -22.42
C ASP A 38 -26.72 33.25 -21.87
N PHE A 39 -26.35 32.07 -22.39
CA PHE A 39 -25.06 31.44 -22.10
C PHE A 39 -23.93 32.16 -22.81
N LYS A 40 -24.19 32.94 -23.87
CA LYS A 40 -23.15 33.58 -24.70
C LYS A 40 -21.99 32.59 -24.99
N GLU A 41 -22.36 31.43 -25.50
CA GLU A 41 -21.42 30.32 -25.70
C GLU A 41 -20.29 30.75 -26.63
N GLU A 42 -19.06 30.50 -26.20
CA GLU A 42 -17.85 30.70 -26.98
C GLU A 42 -17.12 29.36 -27.06
N ILE A 43 -17.15 28.73 -28.24
CA ILE A 43 -16.51 27.44 -28.48
C ILE A 43 -15.00 27.65 -28.60
N ILE A 44 -14.24 26.97 -27.76
CA ILE A 44 -12.77 26.98 -27.76
C ILE A 44 -12.24 25.81 -28.60
N LYS A 45 -12.87 24.64 -28.47
CA LYS A 45 -12.52 23.45 -29.22
C LYS A 45 -13.77 22.61 -29.44
N GLU A 46 -13.93 22.05 -30.64
CA GLU A 46 -15.00 21.11 -30.96
C GLU A 46 -14.47 20.10 -31.99
N GLU A 47 -14.53 18.81 -31.67
CA GLU A 47 -13.98 17.75 -32.51
C GLU A 47 -14.63 16.40 -32.20
N VAL A 48 -14.51 15.47 -33.16
CA VAL A 48 -14.83 14.05 -32.94
C VAL A 48 -13.54 13.25 -33.02
N ILE A 49 -13.22 12.52 -31.97
CA ILE A 49 -12.06 11.62 -31.91
C ILE A 49 -12.56 10.25 -31.49
N GLU A 50 -12.25 9.21 -32.28
CA GLU A 50 -12.60 7.82 -31.98
C GLU A 50 -14.10 7.61 -31.65
N GLY A 51 -14.99 8.30 -32.38
CA GLY A 51 -16.44 8.20 -32.19
C GLY A 51 -16.97 8.90 -30.93
N ILE A 52 -16.16 9.72 -30.26
CA ILE A 52 -16.58 10.59 -29.17
C ILE A 52 -16.55 12.04 -29.64
N TYR A 53 -17.67 12.74 -29.48
CA TYR A 53 -17.77 14.18 -29.67
C TYR A 53 -17.29 14.90 -28.41
N TYR A 54 -16.37 15.85 -28.58
CA TYR A 54 -15.83 16.71 -27.51
C TYR A 54 -16.14 18.18 -27.80
N LYS A 55 -16.45 18.94 -26.76
CA LYS A 55 -16.58 20.39 -26.82
C LYS A 55 -16.03 21.07 -25.58
N ASP A 56 -15.13 22.02 -25.78
CA ASP A 56 -14.65 22.95 -24.76
C ASP A 56 -15.24 24.33 -25.05
N SER A 57 -15.79 25.00 -24.04
CA SER A 57 -16.50 26.27 -24.23
C SER A 57 -16.40 27.20 -23.02
N TYR A 58 -16.53 28.50 -23.25
CA TYR A 58 -16.92 29.45 -22.20
C TYR A 58 -18.41 29.73 -22.26
N ILE A 59 -19.05 29.78 -21.08
CA ILE A 59 -20.44 30.21 -20.91
C ILE A 59 -20.54 31.31 -19.86
N SER A 60 -21.57 32.15 -19.94
CA SER A 60 -21.87 33.17 -18.94
C SER A 60 -22.70 32.61 -17.80
N ALA A 61 -22.26 32.93 -16.58
CA ALA A 61 -23.04 32.86 -15.36
C ALA A 61 -23.12 34.27 -14.75
N TYR A 62 -24.20 34.56 -14.04
CA TYR A 62 -24.40 35.87 -13.41
C TYR A 62 -24.45 35.72 -11.89
N VAL A 63 -23.49 36.34 -11.20
CA VAL A 63 -23.37 36.30 -9.74
C VAL A 63 -23.43 37.73 -9.23
N ASN A 64 -24.41 38.04 -8.38
CA ASN A 64 -24.59 39.39 -7.81
C ASN A 64 -24.64 40.51 -8.88
N GLY A 65 -25.18 40.22 -10.06
CA GLY A 65 -25.29 41.16 -11.19
C GLY A 65 -24.08 41.18 -12.13
N GLU A 66 -22.98 40.53 -11.76
CA GLU A 66 -21.72 40.50 -12.52
C GLU A 66 -21.61 39.24 -13.38
N GLU A 67 -21.00 39.38 -14.56
CA GLU A 67 -20.78 38.27 -15.49
C GLU A 67 -19.49 37.51 -15.17
N VAL A 68 -19.62 36.19 -14.99
CA VAL A 68 -18.50 35.25 -14.86
C VAL A 68 -18.45 34.38 -16.12
N ARG A 69 -17.27 34.25 -16.75
CA ARG A 69 -17.08 33.39 -17.91
C ARG A 69 -16.58 32.02 -17.46
N VAL A 70 -17.50 31.07 -17.34
CA VAL A 70 -17.27 29.72 -16.85
C VAL A 70 -16.70 28.84 -17.95
N TYR A 71 -15.54 28.25 -17.72
CA TYR A 71 -14.95 27.29 -18.65
C TYR A 71 -15.56 25.90 -18.44
N CYS A 72 -16.06 25.28 -19.51
CA CYS A 72 -16.71 23.98 -19.51
C CYS A 72 -16.03 23.05 -20.51
N LYS A 73 -16.08 21.75 -20.20
CA LYS A 73 -15.74 20.65 -21.09
C LYS A 73 -16.93 19.71 -21.17
N TYR A 74 -17.20 19.20 -22.35
CA TYR A 74 -18.31 18.29 -22.63
C TYR A 74 -17.82 17.14 -23.50
N ALA A 75 -18.33 15.93 -23.24
CA ALA A 75 -18.13 14.81 -24.12
C ALA A 75 -19.32 13.85 -24.13
N VAL A 76 -19.57 13.24 -25.28
CA VAL A 76 -20.61 12.24 -25.48
C VAL A 76 -20.27 11.36 -26.70
N LYS A 77 -20.77 10.13 -26.77
CA LYS A 77 -20.68 9.33 -27.99
C LYS A 77 -21.32 10.05 -29.17
N GLU A 78 -20.64 10.06 -30.31
CA GLU A 78 -21.13 10.69 -31.53
C GLU A 78 -22.48 10.09 -31.96
N GLY A 79 -23.40 10.94 -32.39
CA GLY A 79 -24.71 10.53 -32.93
C GLY A 79 -25.72 10.04 -31.90
N VAL A 80 -25.35 9.95 -30.62
CA VAL A 80 -26.28 9.52 -29.56
C VAL A 80 -27.40 10.54 -29.37
N LYS A 81 -28.60 10.05 -29.01
CA LYS A 81 -29.76 10.86 -28.68
C LYS A 81 -30.35 10.39 -27.36
N ASN A 82 -30.89 11.31 -26.56
CA ASN A 82 -31.48 11.02 -25.25
C ASN A 82 -30.51 10.28 -24.30
N ALA A 83 -29.23 10.68 -24.30
CA ALA A 83 -28.23 10.17 -23.38
C ALA A 83 -28.59 10.52 -21.93
N PRO A 84 -28.44 9.60 -20.96
CA PRO A 84 -28.33 10.01 -19.57
C PRO A 84 -27.15 10.96 -19.42
N ALA A 85 -27.25 11.94 -18.53
CA ALA A 85 -26.28 13.00 -18.40
C ALA A 85 -25.64 13.05 -17.03
N LEU A 86 -24.36 13.40 -16.96
CA LEU A 86 -23.61 13.52 -15.71
C LEU A 86 -22.91 14.88 -15.65
N LEU A 87 -23.19 15.64 -14.60
CA LEU A 87 -22.36 16.77 -14.20
C LEU A 87 -21.22 16.27 -13.31
N ASP A 88 -19.98 16.36 -13.79
CA ASP A 88 -18.78 15.92 -13.09
C ASP A 88 -17.97 17.11 -12.56
N VAL A 89 -17.83 17.21 -11.24
CA VAL A 89 -17.26 18.39 -10.56
C VAL A 89 -15.95 18.04 -9.89
N HIS A 90 -14.88 18.69 -10.35
CA HIS A 90 -13.51 18.42 -9.90
C HIS A 90 -13.26 18.88 -8.44
N GLY A 91 -12.14 18.42 -7.88
CA GLY A 91 -11.70 18.79 -6.53
C GLY A 91 -10.88 20.07 -6.43
N TRP A 92 -10.38 20.35 -5.23
CA TRP A 92 -9.64 21.56 -4.87
C TRP A 92 -8.51 21.90 -5.86
N MET A 93 -8.59 23.08 -6.49
CA MET A 93 -7.60 23.61 -7.45
C MET A 93 -7.25 22.67 -8.62
N SER A 94 -8.06 21.62 -8.84
CA SER A 94 -7.91 20.73 -9.98
C SER A 94 -8.49 21.36 -11.25
N LYS A 95 -8.56 20.59 -12.33
CA LYS A 95 -9.12 21.02 -13.62
C LYS A 95 -10.38 20.22 -13.96
N PRO A 96 -11.31 20.77 -14.75
CA PRO A 96 -12.43 20.00 -15.29
C PRO A 96 -11.88 18.83 -16.12
N ASN A 97 -12.18 17.61 -15.66
CA ASN A 97 -11.83 16.37 -16.34
C ASN A 97 -13.13 15.61 -16.63
N ILE A 98 -13.25 15.08 -17.83
CA ILE A 98 -14.37 14.26 -18.25
C ILE A 98 -14.14 12.82 -17.76
N ASP A 99 -15.09 12.24 -17.04
CA ASP A 99 -15.07 10.80 -16.77
C ASP A 99 -15.43 10.00 -18.01
N MET A 100 -14.39 9.53 -18.70
CA MET A 100 -14.52 8.74 -19.92
C MET A 100 -15.15 7.37 -19.71
N LYS A 101 -15.22 6.84 -18.47
CA LYS A 101 -15.96 5.59 -18.21
C LYS A 101 -17.45 5.79 -18.48
N TYR A 102 -18.03 6.87 -17.97
CA TYR A 102 -19.44 7.20 -18.22
C TYR A 102 -19.71 7.54 -19.68
N VAL A 103 -18.82 8.28 -20.35
CA VAL A 103 -18.93 8.54 -21.80
C VAL A 103 -18.94 7.23 -22.59
N LYS A 104 -18.02 6.30 -22.28
CA LYS A 104 -17.97 4.96 -22.89
C LYS A 104 -19.19 4.10 -22.57
N ASP A 105 -19.85 4.35 -21.43
CA ASP A 105 -21.12 3.72 -21.06
C ASP A 105 -22.35 4.42 -21.68
N GLY A 106 -22.14 5.46 -22.51
CA GLY A 106 -23.20 6.13 -23.27
C GLY A 106 -23.79 7.37 -22.61
N TRP A 107 -23.16 7.89 -21.56
CA TRP A 107 -23.57 9.13 -20.92
C TRP A 107 -23.02 10.35 -21.65
N ALA A 108 -23.77 11.45 -21.58
CA ALA A 108 -23.29 12.78 -21.88
C ALA A 108 -22.69 13.40 -20.61
N VAL A 109 -21.39 13.72 -20.62
CA VAL A 109 -20.68 14.19 -19.44
C VAL A 109 -20.26 15.64 -19.62
N LEU A 110 -20.59 16.50 -18.65
CA LEU A 110 -20.08 17.88 -18.59
C LEU A 110 -19.28 18.08 -17.31
N ALA A 111 -18.08 18.65 -17.46
CA ALA A 111 -17.27 19.17 -16.37
C ALA A 111 -17.10 20.68 -16.53
N HIS A 112 -17.02 21.41 -15.43
CA HIS A 112 -16.79 22.86 -15.46
C HIS A 112 -15.70 23.25 -14.46
N ASP A 113 -14.98 24.32 -14.77
CA ASP A 113 -14.06 24.94 -13.83
C ASP A 113 -14.81 25.91 -12.93
N TYR A 114 -14.62 25.79 -11.62
CA TYR A 114 -15.07 26.80 -10.66
C TYR A 114 -13.89 27.46 -9.93
N CYS A 115 -12.67 26.94 -10.04
CA CYS A 115 -11.57 27.39 -9.20
C CYS A 115 -10.83 28.64 -9.72
N GLY A 116 -11.05 29.04 -10.98
CA GLY A 116 -10.42 30.24 -11.53
C GLY A 116 -8.93 30.05 -11.83
N LYS A 117 -8.14 31.08 -12.06
CA LYS A 117 -6.75 30.89 -12.53
C LYS A 117 -5.92 30.08 -11.52
N THR A 118 -5.17 29.08 -12.00
CA THR A 118 -4.30 28.21 -11.17
C THR A 118 -3.18 27.63 -12.03
N GLY A 119 -1.93 27.91 -11.67
CA GLY A 119 -0.77 27.50 -12.48
C GLY A 119 -0.83 28.01 -13.92
N GLU A 120 -0.22 27.27 -14.84
CA GLU A 120 -0.04 27.66 -16.26
C GLU A 120 -1.13 27.11 -17.20
N ARG A 121 -2.31 26.77 -16.67
CA ARG A 121 -3.38 26.19 -17.51
C ARG A 121 -3.92 27.21 -18.53
N PRO A 122 -4.08 26.84 -19.81
CA PRO A 122 -4.47 27.78 -20.87
C PRO A 122 -5.91 28.28 -20.72
N HIS A 123 -6.80 27.49 -20.11
CA HIS A 123 -8.20 27.80 -19.94
C HIS A 123 -8.66 27.54 -18.51
N TYR A 124 -9.50 28.45 -18.00
CA TYR A 124 -10.01 28.48 -16.63
C TYR A 124 -11.15 29.49 -16.55
N THR A 125 -12.01 29.38 -15.55
CA THR A 125 -13.12 30.32 -15.33
C THR A 125 -12.59 31.72 -15.01
N LYS A 126 -13.09 32.72 -15.75
CA LYS A 126 -12.65 34.11 -15.63
C LYS A 126 -13.60 34.86 -14.71
N TYR A 127 -13.09 35.25 -13.55
CA TYR A 127 -13.80 36.10 -12.59
C TYR A 127 -13.49 37.59 -12.85
N PRO A 128 -14.50 38.47 -12.83
CA PRO A 128 -14.26 39.91 -12.81
C PRO A 128 -13.64 40.33 -11.48
N GLU A 129 -13.02 41.53 -11.44
CA GLU A 129 -12.30 42.02 -10.25
C GLU A 129 -13.21 42.11 -9.01
N SER A 130 -14.49 42.47 -9.17
CA SER A 130 -15.49 42.51 -8.09
C SER A 130 -15.80 41.14 -7.49
N LEU A 131 -15.53 40.05 -8.22
CA LEU A 131 -15.72 38.66 -7.80
C LEU A 131 -14.41 37.88 -7.72
N LYS A 132 -13.28 38.57 -7.56
CA LYS A 132 -11.95 37.96 -7.48
C LYS A 132 -11.82 36.93 -6.36
N TYR A 133 -12.69 37.00 -5.36
CA TYR A 133 -12.80 36.00 -4.29
C TYR A 133 -13.31 34.61 -4.76
N GLY A 134 -13.72 34.49 -6.02
CA GLY A 134 -14.00 33.21 -6.66
C GLY A 134 -12.74 32.45 -7.11
N ASN A 135 -11.57 33.10 -7.21
CA ASN A 135 -10.31 32.42 -7.52
C ASN A 135 -9.75 31.76 -6.25
N ILE A 136 -9.50 30.44 -6.31
CA ILE A 136 -9.00 29.68 -5.16
C ILE A 136 -7.51 29.90 -4.91
N ASP A 137 -6.73 30.07 -5.99
CA ASP A 137 -5.30 30.32 -5.87
C ASP A 137 -5.05 31.67 -5.21
N LYS A 138 -4.36 31.65 -4.06
CA LYS A 138 -4.04 32.86 -3.28
C LYS A 138 -3.13 33.84 -4.03
N LYS A 139 -2.47 33.40 -5.10
CA LYS A 139 -1.70 34.29 -5.99
C LYS A 139 -2.61 35.12 -6.91
N GLU A 140 -3.82 34.65 -7.17
CA GLU A 140 -4.74 35.23 -8.17
C GLU A 140 -5.97 35.87 -7.51
N GLY A 141 -6.37 35.40 -6.32
CA GLY A 141 -7.48 35.97 -5.56
C GLY A 141 -7.42 35.67 -4.06
N TYR A 142 -8.59 35.69 -3.43
CA TYR A 142 -8.76 35.46 -2.00
C TYR A 142 -10.07 34.69 -1.75
N ARG A 143 -10.37 34.36 -0.50
CA ARG A 143 -11.55 33.56 -0.12
C ARG A 143 -12.42 34.39 0.84
N ILE A 144 -13.73 34.28 0.73
CA ILE A 144 -14.71 34.89 1.66
C ILE A 144 -15.60 33.79 2.22
N LYS A 145 -15.46 33.56 3.53
CA LYS A 145 -16.22 32.57 4.31
C LYS A 145 -17.16 33.26 5.30
N ASN A 146 -16.68 33.50 6.51
CA ASN A 146 -17.38 34.22 7.58
C ASN A 146 -16.95 35.69 7.69
N LYS A 147 -15.83 36.08 7.06
CA LYS A 147 -15.28 37.45 7.12
C LYS A 147 -14.94 38.00 5.75
N LEU A 148 -15.10 39.31 5.63
CA LEU A 148 -14.66 40.12 4.50
C LEU A 148 -13.16 40.47 4.63
N PRO A 149 -12.50 40.95 3.55
CA PRO A 149 -11.07 41.30 3.58
C PRO A 149 -10.69 42.37 4.60
N ASP A 150 -11.63 43.25 4.97
CA ASP A 150 -11.44 44.28 6.00
C ASP A 150 -11.57 43.74 7.44
N GLY A 151 -11.86 42.44 7.59
CA GLY A 151 -12.03 41.76 8.87
C GLY A 151 -13.44 41.81 9.46
N SER A 152 -14.36 42.56 8.84
CA SER A 152 -15.78 42.57 9.22
C SER A 152 -16.44 41.24 8.87
N TYR A 153 -17.56 40.92 9.55
CA TYR A 153 -18.29 39.67 9.29
C TYR A 153 -19.14 39.78 8.02
N VAL A 154 -19.29 38.66 7.33
CA VAL A 154 -20.28 38.52 6.25
C VAL A 154 -21.69 38.74 6.82
N THR A 155 -22.50 39.54 6.15
CA THR A 155 -23.87 39.88 6.55
C THR A 155 -24.92 39.38 5.54
N ASP A 156 -24.51 39.06 4.32
CA ASP A 156 -25.31 38.40 3.29
C ASP A 156 -24.56 37.15 2.80
N PRO A 157 -25.15 35.93 2.85
CA PRO A 157 -24.49 34.73 2.37
C PRO A 157 -24.07 34.79 0.90
N LYS A 158 -24.67 35.68 0.10
CA LYS A 158 -24.28 35.90 -1.30
C LYS A 158 -22.89 36.50 -1.47
N GLN A 159 -22.29 37.01 -0.40
CA GLN A 159 -20.91 37.49 -0.38
C GLN A 159 -19.89 36.35 -0.29
N THR A 160 -20.33 35.13 0.04
CA THR A 160 -19.43 33.99 0.21
C THR A 160 -18.97 33.41 -1.12
N ASP A 161 -17.75 32.90 -1.14
CA ASP A 161 -17.20 32.19 -2.31
C ASP A 161 -17.98 30.91 -2.65
N ASP A 162 -18.45 30.17 -1.64
CA ASP A 162 -19.30 28.99 -1.82
C ASP A 162 -20.60 29.31 -2.55
N TYR A 163 -21.30 30.40 -2.20
CA TYR A 163 -22.49 30.82 -2.93
C TYR A 163 -22.20 31.08 -4.40
N LEU A 164 -21.11 31.81 -4.67
CA LEU A 164 -20.65 32.08 -6.03
C LEU A 164 -20.42 30.77 -6.81
N TRP A 165 -19.77 29.78 -6.22
CA TRP A 165 -19.55 28.48 -6.88
C TRP A 165 -20.82 27.64 -7.03
N TYR A 166 -21.75 27.71 -6.07
CA TYR A 166 -23.06 27.09 -6.20
C TYR A 166 -23.83 27.67 -7.40
N VAL A 167 -23.75 28.98 -7.63
CA VAL A 167 -24.34 29.63 -8.81
C VAL A 167 -23.70 29.12 -10.10
N LEU A 168 -22.37 29.05 -10.17
CA LEU A 168 -21.67 28.54 -11.36
C LEU A 168 -22.04 27.08 -11.67
N GLN A 169 -22.09 26.23 -10.64
CA GLN A 169 -22.46 24.83 -10.79
C GLN A 169 -23.90 24.66 -11.29
N ARG A 170 -24.85 25.40 -10.72
CA ARG A 170 -26.25 25.37 -11.18
C ARG A 170 -26.41 25.88 -12.61
N ARG A 171 -25.58 26.85 -13.02
CA ARG A 171 -25.52 27.33 -14.41
C ARG A 171 -24.91 26.30 -15.36
N ALA A 172 -23.84 25.61 -14.95
CA ALA A 172 -23.25 24.51 -15.71
C ALA A 172 -24.24 23.36 -15.90
N LEU A 173 -25.06 23.04 -14.87
CA LEU A 173 -26.16 22.09 -14.98
C LEU A 173 -27.19 22.52 -16.05
N SER A 174 -27.62 23.79 -16.03
CA SER A 174 -28.52 24.34 -17.06
C SER A 174 -27.93 24.19 -18.46
N TYR A 175 -26.64 24.47 -18.63
CA TYR A 175 -25.96 24.34 -19.93
C TYR A 175 -25.84 22.87 -20.38
N LEU A 176 -25.54 21.93 -19.47
CA LEU A 176 -25.57 20.49 -19.76
C LEU A 176 -26.96 20.05 -20.26
N MET A 177 -28.03 20.51 -19.62
CA MET A 177 -29.40 20.16 -20.00
C MET A 177 -29.87 20.78 -21.32
N LYS A 178 -29.11 21.72 -21.88
CA LYS A 178 -29.38 22.31 -23.20
C LYS A 178 -28.68 21.59 -24.36
N GLN A 179 -27.76 20.67 -24.07
CA GLN A 179 -27.12 19.89 -25.12
C GLN A 179 -28.15 18.99 -25.81
N LYS A 180 -28.11 18.93 -27.14
CA LYS A 180 -29.12 18.24 -27.97
C LYS A 180 -29.14 16.73 -27.77
N GLU A 181 -28.03 16.16 -27.28
CA GLU A 181 -27.86 14.74 -27.02
C GLU A 181 -28.50 14.31 -25.70
N VAL A 182 -28.75 15.24 -24.77
CA VAL A 182 -29.10 14.94 -23.36
C VAL A 182 -30.59 14.64 -23.16
N ASP A 183 -30.89 13.54 -22.46
CA ASP A 183 -32.19 13.31 -21.84
C ASP A 183 -32.27 14.09 -20.51
N THR A 184 -32.96 15.22 -20.55
CA THR A 184 -33.14 16.11 -19.38
C THR A 184 -33.91 15.46 -18.22
N LYS A 185 -34.52 14.29 -18.41
CA LYS A 185 -35.17 13.52 -17.34
C LYS A 185 -34.20 12.60 -16.61
N LYS A 186 -32.99 12.37 -17.14
CA LYS A 186 -31.98 11.43 -16.63
C LYS A 186 -30.64 12.13 -16.40
N VAL A 187 -30.64 13.12 -15.50
CA VAL A 187 -29.43 13.88 -15.17
C VAL A 187 -28.95 13.51 -13.77
N GLY A 188 -27.72 13.07 -13.64
CA GLY A 188 -27.03 12.84 -12.37
C GLY A 188 -25.91 13.85 -12.16
N ALA A 189 -25.35 13.87 -10.96
CA ALA A 189 -24.16 14.65 -10.66
C ALA A 189 -23.18 13.85 -9.79
N LYS A 190 -21.90 14.13 -9.93
CA LYS A 190 -20.90 13.68 -8.95
C LYS A 190 -19.86 14.77 -8.72
N GLY A 191 -19.25 14.75 -7.55
CA GLY A 191 -18.21 15.71 -7.21
C GLY A 191 -17.13 15.10 -6.32
N TYR A 192 -15.90 15.55 -6.51
CA TYR A 192 -14.73 15.11 -5.75
C TYR A 192 -14.24 16.19 -4.79
N SER A 193 -13.90 15.84 -3.56
CA SER A 193 -13.28 16.76 -2.60
C SER A 193 -14.17 17.99 -2.39
N TYR A 194 -13.67 19.19 -2.68
CA TYR A 194 -14.47 20.40 -2.68
C TYR A 194 -15.63 20.36 -3.69
N GLY A 195 -15.48 19.73 -4.87
CA GLY A 195 -16.60 19.43 -5.78
C GLY A 195 -17.67 18.54 -5.14
N GLY A 196 -17.28 17.62 -4.26
CA GLY A 196 -18.19 16.84 -3.41
C GLY A 196 -18.95 17.72 -2.40
N THR A 197 -18.28 18.72 -1.84
CA THR A 197 -18.91 19.76 -0.98
C THR A 197 -19.99 20.52 -1.75
N LEU A 198 -19.75 20.82 -3.03
CA LEU A 198 -20.74 21.51 -3.86
C LEU A 198 -21.99 20.66 -4.15
N MET A 199 -21.92 19.32 -4.09
CA MET A 199 -23.07 18.45 -4.38
C MET A 199 -24.26 18.67 -3.45
N TRP A 200 -24.01 19.03 -2.18
CA TRP A 200 -25.05 19.15 -1.17
C TRP A 200 -26.03 20.28 -1.44
N ASN A 201 -25.56 21.38 -2.04
CA ASN A 201 -26.44 22.43 -2.55
C ASN A 201 -27.24 21.94 -3.76
N LEU A 202 -26.58 21.22 -4.68
CA LEU A 202 -27.17 20.74 -5.92
C LEU A 202 -28.25 19.69 -5.65
N GLY A 203 -28.14 18.93 -4.56
CA GLY A 203 -29.15 17.97 -4.11
C GLY A 203 -30.54 18.57 -3.81
N MET A 204 -30.66 19.90 -3.68
CA MET A 204 -31.96 20.58 -3.63
C MET A 204 -32.62 20.74 -5.01
N ASP A 205 -31.83 20.71 -6.08
CA ASP A 205 -32.31 20.92 -7.45
C ASP A 205 -32.92 19.62 -8.01
N LYS A 206 -34.25 19.62 -8.19
CA LYS A 206 -35.00 18.45 -8.68
C LYS A 206 -34.70 18.07 -10.14
N ARG A 207 -33.94 18.90 -10.86
CA ARG A 207 -33.50 18.60 -12.23
C ARG A 207 -32.55 17.41 -12.25
N ILE A 208 -31.67 17.28 -11.26
CA ILE A 208 -30.89 16.04 -11.07
C ILE A 208 -31.73 14.95 -10.41
N LYS A 209 -31.35 13.69 -10.62
CA LYS A 209 -32.06 12.49 -10.14
C LYS A 209 -31.32 11.71 -9.08
N ALA A 210 -30.01 11.92 -8.98
CA ALA A 210 -29.18 11.49 -7.88
C ALA A 210 -27.86 12.26 -7.90
N PHE A 211 -27.16 12.29 -6.77
CA PHE A 211 -25.77 12.70 -6.75
C PHE A 211 -24.87 11.76 -5.94
N VAL A 212 -23.57 11.81 -6.26
CA VAL A 212 -22.50 11.16 -5.49
C VAL A 212 -21.49 12.20 -5.03
N ALA A 213 -21.28 12.33 -3.72
CA ALA A 213 -20.24 13.16 -3.14
C ALA A 213 -19.05 12.28 -2.72
N TYR A 214 -17.89 12.47 -3.35
CA TYR A 214 -16.64 11.91 -2.85
C TYR A 214 -16.00 12.90 -1.89
N PHE A 215 -15.70 12.44 -0.68
CA PHE A 215 -15.08 13.17 0.43
C PHE A 215 -15.94 14.31 0.99
N GLY A 216 -16.20 15.37 0.23
CA GLY A 216 -16.80 16.59 0.76
C GLY A 216 -18.23 16.45 1.28
N ILE A 217 -18.45 16.76 2.57
CA ILE A 217 -19.73 16.59 3.29
C ILE A 217 -20.03 17.65 4.36
N GLY A 218 -19.16 18.66 4.53
CA GLY A 218 -19.39 19.80 5.43
C GLY A 218 -18.61 19.75 6.74
N TYR A 219 -19.10 20.45 7.76
CA TYR A 219 -18.49 20.55 9.11
C TYR A 219 -17.03 21.08 9.18
N LEU A 220 -16.56 21.76 8.13
CA LEU A 220 -15.19 22.28 8.07
C LEU A 220 -15.03 23.63 8.78
N GLU A 221 -15.72 24.67 8.29
CA GLU A 221 -15.37 26.07 8.56
C GLU A 221 -15.37 26.46 10.04
N TYR A 222 -16.30 25.91 10.82
CA TYR A 222 -16.36 26.12 12.26
C TYR A 222 -15.73 24.94 12.99
N TRP A 223 -16.31 23.74 12.88
CA TRP A 223 -15.86 22.64 13.75
C TRP A 223 -14.44 22.17 13.48
N ARG A 224 -14.04 21.92 12.24
CA ARG A 224 -12.67 21.51 11.95
C ARG A 224 -11.69 22.67 12.21
N SER A 225 -11.97 23.86 11.69
CA SER A 225 -11.07 25.02 11.83
C SER A 225 -10.89 25.48 13.27
N LYS A 226 -11.91 25.34 14.13
CA LYS A 226 -11.86 25.64 15.57
C LYS A 226 -11.56 24.42 16.44
N GLN A 227 -11.29 23.27 15.83
CA GLN A 227 -10.95 22.02 16.55
C GLN A 227 -12.04 21.58 17.54
N VAL A 228 -13.32 21.75 17.17
CA VAL A 228 -14.49 21.31 17.94
C VAL A 228 -14.82 19.86 17.57
N TRP A 229 -14.14 18.94 18.25
CA TRP A 229 -14.27 17.51 18.03
C TRP A 229 -15.44 16.91 18.82
N LEU A 230 -16.30 16.14 18.15
CA LEU A 230 -17.55 15.63 18.72
C LEU A 230 -17.30 14.76 19.97
N TYR A 231 -16.23 13.97 19.97
CA TYR A 231 -15.89 13.04 21.05
C TYR A 231 -14.72 13.51 21.92
N ASN A 232 -14.45 14.82 21.95
CA ASN A 232 -13.50 15.36 22.91
C ASN A 232 -14.05 15.17 24.33
N LYS A 233 -13.21 14.77 25.29
CA LYS A 233 -13.60 14.56 26.69
C LYS A 233 -12.71 15.38 27.64
N PRO A 234 -13.28 16.38 28.37
CA PRO A 234 -14.63 16.90 28.24
C PRO A 234 -14.84 17.58 26.87
N TYR A 235 -16.09 17.63 26.40
CA TYR A 235 -16.43 18.32 25.17
C TYR A 235 -16.11 19.83 25.30
N LYS A 236 -15.52 20.40 24.26
CA LYS A 236 -15.12 21.81 24.23
C LYS A 236 -15.58 22.44 22.93
N GLU A 237 -16.38 23.50 23.05
CA GLU A 237 -16.93 24.25 21.92
C GLU A 237 -16.87 25.75 22.23
N SER A 238 -16.17 26.51 21.38
CA SER A 238 -16.08 27.96 21.49
C SER A 238 -17.29 28.64 20.84
N ALA A 239 -17.79 29.76 21.36
CA ALA A 239 -18.91 30.45 20.72
C ALA A 239 -18.67 30.77 19.22
N GLN A 240 -19.70 30.61 18.40
CA GLN A 240 -19.69 30.98 16.98
C GLN A 240 -19.77 32.50 16.81
N ASP A 241 -18.95 33.04 15.91
CA ASP A 241 -19.05 34.44 15.51
C ASP A 241 -20.28 34.68 14.58
N PRO A 242 -20.71 35.94 14.38
CA PRO A 242 -21.90 36.24 13.56
C PRO A 242 -21.80 35.73 12.11
N GLY A 243 -20.63 35.81 11.50
CA GLY A 243 -20.42 35.31 10.13
C GLY A 243 -20.43 33.79 10.06
N GLU A 244 -19.86 33.11 11.07
CA GLU A 244 -19.94 31.65 11.21
C GLU A 244 -21.39 31.21 11.35
N LYS A 245 -22.18 31.87 12.20
CA LYS A 245 -23.62 31.56 12.36
C LYS A 245 -24.39 31.67 11.05
N LEU A 246 -24.13 32.72 10.26
CA LEU A 246 -24.75 32.92 8.95
C LEU A 246 -24.31 31.84 7.95
N TYR A 247 -23.01 31.58 7.85
CA TYR A 247 -22.46 30.54 6.96
C TYR A 247 -23.05 29.17 7.28
N LEU A 248 -23.10 28.82 8.56
CA LEU A 248 -23.61 27.53 9.05
C LEU A 248 -25.12 27.38 8.84
N SER A 249 -25.89 28.47 8.75
CA SER A 249 -27.34 28.41 8.58
C SER A 249 -27.80 28.24 7.14
N CYS A 250 -27.00 28.64 6.14
CA CYS A 250 -27.44 28.67 4.75
C CYS A 250 -26.41 28.36 3.66
N ILE A 251 -25.12 28.22 3.99
CA ILE A 251 -24.05 27.94 3.01
C ILE A 251 -23.42 26.56 3.20
N ALA A 252 -23.17 26.15 4.43
CA ALA A 252 -22.50 24.88 4.70
C ALA A 252 -23.37 23.66 4.29
N PRO A 253 -22.78 22.53 3.81
CA PRO A 253 -23.52 21.34 3.38
C PRO A 253 -24.62 20.86 4.34
N GLN A 254 -24.35 20.84 5.65
CA GLN A 254 -25.32 20.39 6.64
C GLN A 254 -26.57 21.28 6.75
N SER A 255 -26.51 22.53 6.29
CA SER A 255 -27.70 23.40 6.20
C SER A 255 -28.63 23.00 5.05
N TYR A 256 -28.08 22.40 3.98
CA TYR A 256 -28.82 21.96 2.80
C TYR A 256 -29.51 20.61 2.99
N ALA A 257 -28.95 19.76 3.86
CA ALA A 257 -29.40 18.39 4.08
C ALA A 257 -30.92 18.21 4.30
N PRO A 258 -31.62 19.04 5.11
CA PRO A 258 -33.07 18.94 5.28
C PRO A 258 -33.88 19.17 4.00
N TYR A 259 -33.29 19.86 3.03
CA TYR A 259 -33.95 20.31 1.82
C TYR A 259 -33.59 19.49 0.58
N ILE A 260 -32.65 18.54 0.70
CA ILE A 260 -32.31 17.61 -0.39
C ILE A 260 -33.55 16.84 -0.83
N LYS A 261 -33.72 16.71 -2.15
CA LYS A 261 -34.90 16.10 -2.78
C LYS A 261 -34.59 14.84 -3.59
N VAL A 262 -33.32 14.50 -3.72
CA VAL A 262 -32.85 13.46 -4.64
C VAL A 262 -31.97 12.45 -3.89
N PRO A 263 -31.92 11.19 -4.34
CA PRO A 263 -30.98 10.19 -3.84
C PRO A 263 -29.54 10.70 -3.69
N ALA A 264 -28.95 10.54 -2.50
CA ALA A 264 -27.59 10.97 -2.19
C ALA A 264 -26.69 9.80 -1.76
N LEU A 265 -25.52 9.68 -2.36
CA LEU A 265 -24.47 8.76 -1.90
C LEU A 265 -23.24 9.54 -1.48
N TRP A 266 -22.64 9.17 -0.35
CA TRP A 266 -21.36 9.72 0.10
C TRP A 266 -20.29 8.65 0.24
N LEU A 267 -19.12 8.89 -0.37
CA LEU A 267 -17.98 7.96 -0.36
C LEU A 267 -16.76 8.70 0.19
N SER A 268 -16.12 8.17 1.23
CA SER A 268 -14.96 8.82 1.83
C SER A 268 -14.00 7.83 2.50
N GLY A 269 -12.92 8.34 3.09
CA GLY A 269 -12.07 7.60 4.00
C GLY A 269 -12.36 7.98 5.45
N THR A 270 -12.16 7.05 6.39
CA THR A 270 -12.30 7.34 7.82
C THR A 270 -11.29 8.36 8.33
N ASN A 271 -10.13 8.45 7.66
CA ASN A 271 -9.06 9.38 7.99
C ASN A 271 -9.09 10.61 7.07
N ASP A 272 -10.18 10.83 6.36
CA ASP A 272 -10.29 11.97 5.48
C ASP A 272 -10.47 13.27 6.26
N HIS A 273 -9.56 14.20 6.02
CA HIS A 273 -9.59 15.52 6.63
C HIS A 273 -10.80 16.36 6.17
N HIS A 274 -11.39 16.09 5.00
CA HIS A 274 -12.44 16.88 4.37
C HIS A 274 -13.84 16.42 4.81
N GLY A 275 -14.12 16.55 6.10
CA GLY A 275 -15.50 16.44 6.63
C GLY A 275 -15.58 15.87 8.03
N GLY A 276 -14.61 15.03 8.43
CA GLY A 276 -14.68 14.29 9.69
C GLY A 276 -15.91 13.38 9.73
N HIS A 277 -15.73 12.10 9.40
CA HIS A 277 -16.87 11.22 9.09
C HIS A 277 -17.88 11.10 10.23
N GLU A 278 -17.41 11.09 11.48
CA GLU A 278 -18.23 11.02 12.69
C GLU A 278 -19.42 11.99 12.75
N ARG A 279 -19.20 13.26 12.40
CA ARG A 279 -20.27 14.27 12.38
C ARG A 279 -20.98 14.27 11.04
N SER A 280 -20.24 13.95 9.99
CA SER A 280 -20.74 13.93 8.62
C SER A 280 -21.83 12.90 8.40
N GLU A 281 -21.74 11.73 9.01
CA GLU A 281 -22.79 10.71 8.97
C GLU A 281 -24.13 11.21 9.57
N HIS A 282 -24.08 12.16 10.51
CA HIS A 282 -25.29 12.76 11.09
C HIS A 282 -26.07 13.63 10.09
N ILE A 283 -25.46 14.06 8.98
CA ILE A 283 -26.13 14.87 7.96
C ILE A 283 -27.38 14.16 7.42
N PHE A 284 -27.31 12.82 7.31
CA PHE A 284 -28.36 11.99 6.77
C PHE A 284 -29.57 11.86 7.70
N LYS A 285 -29.38 12.06 9.02
CA LYS A 285 -30.48 12.09 10.00
C LYS A 285 -31.44 13.26 9.76
N SER A 286 -30.96 14.31 9.08
CA SER A 286 -31.76 15.49 8.74
C SER A 286 -32.53 15.34 7.43
N PHE A 287 -32.29 14.28 6.64
CA PHE A 287 -32.96 14.10 5.36
C PHE A 287 -34.46 13.88 5.52
N SER A 288 -35.22 14.29 4.50
CA SER A 288 -36.64 13.92 4.42
C SER A 288 -36.80 12.40 4.34
N LYS A 289 -37.73 11.83 5.10
CA LYS A 289 -37.92 10.36 5.31
C LYS A 289 -37.90 9.49 4.04
N ASN A 290 -38.34 10.02 2.90
CA ASN A 290 -38.50 9.27 1.65
C ASN A 290 -37.36 9.51 0.64
N VAL A 291 -36.34 10.29 0.99
CA VAL A 291 -35.18 10.52 0.13
C VAL A 291 -34.18 9.39 0.38
N PRO A 292 -33.87 8.53 -0.61
CA PRO A 292 -32.84 7.51 -0.44
C PRO A 292 -31.48 8.13 -0.16
N TRP A 293 -30.72 7.53 0.73
CA TRP A 293 -29.34 7.92 0.97
C TRP A 293 -28.53 6.74 1.46
N ASP A 294 -27.23 6.78 1.23
CA ASP A 294 -26.29 5.84 1.83
C ASP A 294 -24.88 6.41 1.89
N PHE A 295 -23.98 5.69 2.56
CA PHE A 295 -22.56 6.01 2.55
C PHE A 295 -21.67 4.77 2.72
N ALA A 296 -20.43 4.91 2.26
CA ALA A 296 -19.37 3.94 2.49
C ALA A 296 -18.04 4.63 2.83
N LEU A 297 -17.29 4.03 3.75
CA LEU A 297 -16.07 4.56 4.33
C LEU A 297 -14.91 3.58 4.18
N GLN A 298 -13.86 4.03 3.51
CA GLN A 298 -12.63 3.27 3.41
C GLN A 298 -11.85 3.41 4.72
N ALA A 299 -11.63 2.29 5.40
CA ALA A 299 -10.80 2.24 6.60
C ALA A 299 -9.40 2.78 6.30
N ARG A 300 -8.92 3.68 7.16
CA ARG A 300 -7.60 4.33 7.05
C ARG A 300 -7.41 5.12 5.75
N GLY A 301 -8.51 5.51 5.08
CA GLY A 301 -8.44 6.30 3.86
C GLY A 301 -8.12 7.77 4.16
N HIS A 302 -7.08 8.33 3.52
CA HIS A 302 -6.64 9.73 3.61
C HIS A 302 -6.93 10.43 2.28
N HIS A 303 -8.21 10.62 1.96
CA HIS A 303 -8.69 11.17 0.67
C HIS A 303 -8.68 10.17 -0.50
N ASN A 304 -9.03 8.91 -0.22
CA ASN A 304 -9.10 7.83 -1.21
C ASN A 304 -10.27 6.85 -0.92
N THR A 305 -10.78 6.19 -1.96
CA THR A 305 -12.04 5.40 -1.96
C THR A 305 -12.01 4.16 -2.86
N GLU A 306 -10.84 3.76 -3.34
CA GLU A 306 -10.65 2.67 -4.29
C GLU A 306 -11.10 1.29 -3.76
N LYS A 307 -11.27 1.14 -2.44
CA LYS A 307 -11.74 -0.10 -1.79
C LYS A 307 -13.26 -0.14 -1.56
N LEU A 308 -14.00 0.84 -2.06
CA LEU A 308 -15.47 0.97 -1.89
C LEU A 308 -16.27 0.44 -3.09
N GLY A 309 -15.66 -0.42 -3.90
CA GLY A 309 -16.36 -1.07 -5.00
C GLY A 309 -16.90 -0.12 -6.08
N ASP A 310 -18.02 -0.52 -6.70
CA ASP A 310 -18.66 0.20 -7.82
C ASP A 310 -19.84 1.08 -7.38
N ASP A 311 -19.94 1.40 -6.09
CA ASP A 311 -21.07 2.08 -5.44
C ASP A 311 -21.59 3.29 -6.22
N ALA A 312 -20.68 4.19 -6.65
CA ALA A 312 -21.07 5.40 -7.36
C ALA A 312 -21.74 5.12 -8.70
N LYS A 313 -21.22 4.16 -9.46
CA LYS A 313 -21.78 3.76 -10.75
C LYS A 313 -23.14 3.11 -10.55
N VAL A 314 -23.21 2.13 -9.65
CA VAL A 314 -24.44 1.41 -9.34
C VAL A 314 -25.53 2.37 -8.86
N TRP A 315 -25.19 3.32 -7.98
CA TRP A 315 -26.11 4.34 -7.46
C TRP A 315 -26.66 5.25 -8.56
N LEU A 316 -25.78 5.78 -9.41
CA LEU A 316 -26.17 6.67 -10.51
C LEU A 316 -27.02 5.92 -11.55
N GLU A 317 -26.64 4.71 -11.96
CA GLU A 317 -27.45 3.92 -12.91
C GLU A 317 -28.83 3.58 -12.33
N LYS A 318 -28.89 3.18 -11.06
CA LYS A 318 -30.15 2.86 -10.38
C LYS A 318 -31.10 4.05 -10.32
N HIS A 319 -30.61 5.21 -9.88
CA HIS A 319 -31.47 6.35 -9.55
C HIS A 319 -31.63 7.37 -10.68
N VAL A 320 -30.65 7.48 -11.58
CA VAL A 320 -30.71 8.41 -12.73
C VAL A 320 -31.30 7.74 -13.95
N ILE A 321 -30.83 6.52 -14.29
CA ILE A 321 -31.34 5.80 -15.47
C ILE A 321 -32.60 5.02 -15.13
N GLY A 322 -32.72 4.52 -13.90
CA GLY A 322 -33.84 3.66 -13.46
C GLY A 322 -33.56 2.18 -13.66
N THR A 323 -32.30 1.75 -13.68
CA THR A 323 -31.95 0.33 -13.79
C THR A 323 -32.38 -0.43 -12.54
N LYS A 324 -32.57 -1.75 -12.66
CA LYS A 324 -32.97 -2.63 -11.56
C LYS A 324 -31.78 -3.09 -10.70
N HIS A 325 -30.69 -2.31 -10.61
CA HIS A 325 -29.57 -2.69 -9.76
C HIS A 325 -30.03 -2.91 -8.33
N PHE A 326 -29.50 -3.99 -7.74
CA PHE A 326 -29.60 -4.24 -6.32
C PHE A 326 -28.91 -3.10 -5.56
N TRP A 327 -29.52 -2.66 -4.46
CA TRP A 327 -28.87 -1.82 -3.46
C TRP A 327 -29.35 -2.33 -2.09
N PRO A 328 -28.43 -2.66 -1.17
CA PRO A 328 -28.77 -3.22 0.13
C PRO A 328 -29.55 -2.21 1.00
N GLN A 329 -30.40 -2.70 1.89
CA GLN A 329 -30.88 -1.86 2.99
C GLN A 329 -29.75 -1.64 4.02
N ARG A 330 -29.76 -0.49 4.69
CA ARG A 330 -28.73 -0.18 5.68
C ARG A 330 -28.72 -1.21 6.84
N PRO A 331 -27.54 -1.66 7.27
CA PRO A 331 -27.38 -2.55 8.41
C PRO A 331 -27.74 -1.81 9.71
N VAL A 332 -28.02 -2.57 10.76
CA VAL A 332 -28.14 -2.04 12.14
C VAL A 332 -26.90 -2.43 12.92
N SER A 333 -26.27 -1.47 13.58
CA SER A 333 -25.07 -1.69 14.40
C SER A 333 -25.19 -1.12 15.81
N GLY A 334 -24.26 -1.52 16.68
CA GLY A 334 -24.13 -0.98 18.04
C GLY A 334 -22.92 -1.54 18.78
N ILE A 335 -22.47 -0.81 19.80
CA ILE A 335 -21.48 -1.30 20.78
C ILE A 335 -22.21 -1.67 22.07
N THR A 336 -21.94 -2.88 22.58
CA THR A 336 -22.46 -3.43 23.84
C THR A 336 -21.33 -4.06 24.66
N LEU A 337 -21.60 -4.58 25.86
CA LEU A 337 -20.65 -5.41 26.59
C LEU A 337 -20.97 -6.90 26.37
N ASP A 338 -19.94 -7.72 26.21
CA ASP A 338 -20.08 -9.16 26.23
C ASP A 338 -20.31 -9.72 27.65
N ALA A 339 -20.45 -11.04 27.78
CA ALA A 339 -20.68 -11.69 29.07
C ALA A 339 -19.54 -11.50 30.09
N LYS A 340 -18.34 -11.13 29.65
CA LYS A 340 -17.17 -10.87 30.49
C LYS A 340 -16.99 -9.37 30.81
N GLY A 341 -17.82 -8.50 30.22
CA GLY A 341 -17.68 -7.05 30.34
C GLY A 341 -16.73 -6.43 29.31
N ILE A 342 -16.29 -7.17 28.29
CA ILE A 342 -15.45 -6.62 27.22
C ILE A 342 -16.35 -5.90 26.20
N PRO A 343 -16.03 -4.68 25.75
CA PRO A 343 -16.78 -4.02 24.71
C PRO A 343 -16.79 -4.84 23.41
N SER A 344 -17.97 -4.95 22.78
CA SER A 344 -18.18 -5.71 21.56
C SER A 344 -19.04 -4.93 20.58
N TYR A 345 -18.60 -4.86 19.33
CA TYR A 345 -19.36 -4.33 18.22
C TYR A 345 -20.22 -5.44 17.61
N LYS A 346 -21.50 -5.16 17.39
CA LYS A 346 -22.42 -6.04 16.66
C LYS A 346 -23.00 -5.30 15.47
N ILE A 347 -23.02 -5.97 14.31
CA ILE A 347 -23.70 -5.49 13.11
C ILE A 347 -24.62 -6.57 12.54
N THR A 348 -25.81 -6.17 12.10
CA THR A 348 -26.80 -7.03 11.43
C THR A 348 -27.07 -6.45 10.04
N PRO A 349 -26.40 -6.97 9.00
CA PRO A 349 -26.69 -6.68 7.61
C PRO A 349 -28.13 -7.02 7.23
N ALA A 350 -28.70 -6.20 6.34
CA ALA A 350 -29.87 -6.62 5.57
C ALA A 350 -29.43 -7.51 4.39
N ASN A 351 -30.38 -8.15 3.69
CA ASN A 351 -30.09 -8.92 2.48
C ASN A 351 -28.94 -9.93 2.66
N ILE A 352 -29.02 -10.71 3.75
CA ILE A 352 -27.95 -11.58 4.26
C ILE A 352 -27.48 -12.62 3.22
N ASP A 353 -28.40 -13.06 2.37
CA ASP A 353 -28.14 -13.97 1.25
C ASP A 353 -27.14 -13.41 0.23
N LYS A 354 -26.93 -12.08 0.21
CA LYS A 354 -26.04 -11.38 -0.71
C LYS A 354 -24.77 -10.83 -0.05
N VAL A 355 -24.60 -11.05 1.26
CA VAL A 355 -23.41 -10.60 1.99
C VAL A 355 -22.24 -11.52 1.64
N LYS A 356 -21.15 -10.95 1.12
CA LYS A 356 -19.90 -11.65 0.81
C LYS A 356 -18.92 -11.62 1.97
N GLU A 357 -18.82 -10.48 2.64
CA GLU A 357 -17.82 -10.25 3.69
C GLU A 357 -18.26 -9.13 4.62
N VAL A 358 -17.89 -9.22 5.89
CA VAL A 358 -18.03 -8.14 6.88
C VAL A 358 -16.67 -7.90 7.51
N LYS A 359 -16.20 -6.65 7.47
CA LYS A 359 -14.99 -6.20 8.17
C LYS A 359 -15.36 -5.19 9.23
N VAL A 360 -14.93 -5.42 10.46
CA VAL A 360 -15.13 -4.49 11.58
C VAL A 360 -13.80 -3.80 11.85
N TYR A 361 -13.88 -2.49 12.07
CA TYR A 361 -12.75 -1.66 12.44
C TYR A 361 -13.08 -0.92 13.72
N TYR A 362 -12.09 -0.75 14.59
CA TYR A 362 -12.27 0.00 15.82
C TYR A 362 -11.07 0.86 16.14
N ALA A 363 -11.26 1.85 17.00
CA ALA A 363 -10.23 2.78 17.41
C ALA A 363 -10.49 3.27 18.83
N LEU A 364 -9.44 3.75 19.49
CA LEU A 364 -9.51 4.18 20.89
C LEU A 364 -9.24 5.68 21.01
N LYS A 365 -9.94 6.33 21.95
CA LYS A 365 -9.65 7.64 22.56
C LYS A 365 -9.59 8.88 21.66
N ASN A 366 -8.91 8.83 20.51
CA ASN A 366 -8.57 10.00 19.70
C ASN A 366 -9.82 10.67 19.11
N PRO A 367 -10.16 11.91 19.53
CA PRO A 367 -11.33 12.61 19.04
C PRO A 367 -11.11 13.23 17.65
N VAL A 368 -9.88 13.30 17.16
CA VAL A 368 -9.55 13.85 15.83
C VAL A 368 -9.67 12.74 14.78
N SER A 369 -10.78 12.71 14.05
CA SER A 369 -11.08 11.64 13.07
C SER A 369 -9.96 11.36 12.06
N TYR A 370 -9.37 12.40 11.46
CA TYR A 370 -8.40 12.21 10.38
C TYR A 370 -6.99 11.77 10.84
N THR A 371 -6.74 11.72 12.15
CA THR A 371 -5.51 11.14 12.74
C THR A 371 -5.79 9.92 13.60
N ARG A 372 -7.05 9.43 13.61
CA ARG A 372 -7.47 8.26 14.39
C ARG A 372 -6.83 7.00 13.83
N VAL A 373 -6.23 6.21 14.71
CA VAL A 373 -5.64 4.92 14.33
C VAL A 373 -6.73 3.86 14.39
N TRP A 374 -7.08 3.35 13.22
CA TRP A 374 -8.03 2.25 13.09
C TRP A 374 -7.29 0.92 13.19
N ARG A 375 -7.86 0.01 13.97
CA ARG A 375 -7.44 -1.38 14.17
C ARG A 375 -8.41 -2.30 13.45
N ASP A 376 -7.86 -3.37 12.88
CA ASP A 376 -8.67 -4.50 12.42
C ASP A 376 -8.99 -5.38 13.63
N THR A 377 -10.12 -6.07 13.58
CA THR A 377 -10.50 -7.04 14.62
C THR A 377 -11.14 -8.26 13.96
N GLU A 378 -10.95 -9.43 14.57
CA GLU A 378 -11.55 -10.67 14.10
C GLU A 378 -13.07 -10.57 14.22
N VAL A 379 -13.77 -10.93 13.15
CA VAL A 379 -15.23 -10.85 13.07
C VAL A 379 -15.81 -12.26 13.07
N LYS A 380 -16.70 -12.54 14.01
CA LYS A 380 -17.39 -13.83 14.13
C LYS A 380 -18.85 -13.68 13.73
N ARG A 381 -19.33 -14.60 12.90
CA ARG A 381 -20.75 -14.63 12.50
C ARG A 381 -21.57 -15.35 13.56
N GLU A 382 -22.61 -14.69 14.06
CA GLU A 382 -23.59 -15.22 15.01
C GLU A 382 -24.99 -15.15 14.38
N GLY A 383 -25.38 -16.25 13.73
CA GLY A 383 -26.63 -16.31 12.96
C GLY A 383 -26.66 -15.27 11.84
N ASN A 384 -27.50 -14.26 12.01
CA ASN A 384 -27.72 -13.16 11.06
C ASN A 384 -26.88 -11.91 11.37
N SER A 385 -26.08 -11.95 12.42
CA SER A 385 -25.24 -10.84 12.85
C SER A 385 -23.75 -11.21 12.79
N TRP A 386 -22.91 -10.20 12.82
CA TRP A 386 -21.48 -10.30 12.96
C TRP A 386 -21.06 -9.55 14.21
N VAL A 387 -20.22 -10.17 15.03
CA VAL A 387 -19.73 -9.61 16.28
C VAL A 387 -18.21 -9.54 16.26
N ALA A 388 -17.66 -8.52 16.89
CA ALA A 388 -16.23 -8.36 17.08
C ALA A 388 -15.91 -7.86 18.48
N SER A 389 -14.81 -8.35 19.06
CA SER A 389 -14.31 -7.87 20.34
C SER A 389 -13.54 -6.57 20.15
N LEU A 390 -13.72 -5.62 21.07
CA LEU A 390 -13.07 -4.31 21.08
C LEU A 390 -12.28 -4.16 22.38
N PRO A 391 -11.11 -4.80 22.52
CA PRO A 391 -10.31 -4.65 23.73
C PRO A 391 -9.88 -3.19 23.89
N VAL A 392 -10.12 -2.65 25.09
CA VAL A 392 -9.84 -1.26 25.46
C VAL A 392 -8.76 -1.20 26.55
N MET A 393 -8.02 -0.10 26.55
CA MET A 393 -6.98 0.22 27.55
C MET A 393 -7.57 0.92 28.79
N ASN A 394 -8.66 1.67 28.59
CA ASN A 394 -9.32 2.46 29.62
C ASN A 394 -10.83 2.43 29.37
N VAL A 395 -11.59 1.97 30.36
CA VAL A 395 -13.05 1.87 30.28
C VAL A 395 -13.76 3.23 30.34
N ASP A 396 -13.06 4.28 30.78
CA ASP A 396 -13.59 5.64 30.88
C ASP A 396 -13.28 6.52 29.66
N ASP A 397 -12.54 6.01 28.68
CA ASP A 397 -12.30 6.68 27.39
C ASP A 397 -13.23 6.14 26.30
N TYR A 398 -13.39 6.88 25.20
CA TYR A 398 -14.18 6.41 24.06
C TYR A 398 -13.54 5.21 23.35
N VAL A 399 -14.36 4.22 23.03
CA VAL A 399 -14.13 3.27 21.95
C VAL A 399 -15.03 3.63 20.77
N PHE A 400 -14.44 3.60 19.58
CA PHE A 400 -15.10 3.87 18.31
C PHE A 400 -15.11 2.60 17.48
N ALA A 401 -16.21 2.31 16.78
CA ALA A 401 -16.25 1.19 15.85
C ALA A 401 -17.23 1.43 14.71
N TYR A 402 -16.94 0.82 13.57
CA TYR A 402 -17.87 0.69 12.45
C TYR A 402 -17.52 -0.57 11.66
N ALA A 403 -18.33 -0.91 10.67
CA ALA A 403 -18.04 -2.02 9.77
C ALA A 403 -18.32 -1.69 8.32
N ASN A 404 -17.57 -2.32 7.42
CA ASN A 404 -17.90 -2.41 6.00
C ASN A 404 -18.54 -3.75 5.72
N VAL A 405 -19.69 -3.72 5.04
CA VAL A 405 -20.38 -4.90 4.55
C VAL A 405 -20.25 -4.93 3.04
N TYR A 406 -19.59 -5.97 2.53
CA TYR A 406 -19.39 -6.21 1.11
C TYR A 406 -20.50 -7.11 0.59
N TYR A 407 -21.20 -6.66 -0.44
CA TYR A 407 -22.30 -7.39 -1.07
C TYR A 407 -21.93 -7.89 -2.48
N GLU A 408 -22.76 -8.78 -3.02
CA GLU A 408 -22.78 -9.08 -4.45
C GLU A 408 -22.88 -7.82 -5.32
N GLY A 409 -22.30 -7.89 -6.53
CA GLY A 409 -22.27 -6.74 -7.44
C GLY A 409 -21.20 -5.69 -7.11
N ASN A 410 -20.22 -6.03 -6.26
CA ASN A 410 -19.13 -5.14 -5.86
C ASN A 410 -19.65 -3.87 -5.16
N ILE A 411 -20.69 -4.02 -4.33
CA ILE A 411 -21.29 -2.94 -3.55
C ILE A 411 -20.74 -3.01 -2.12
N VAL A 412 -20.37 -1.87 -1.56
CA VAL A 412 -19.93 -1.71 -0.19
C VAL A 412 -20.85 -0.72 0.51
N ILE A 413 -21.33 -1.05 1.70
CA ILE A 413 -21.97 -0.03 2.56
C ILE A 413 -21.38 -0.12 3.95
N SER A 414 -21.24 1.04 4.59
CA SER A 414 -20.75 1.10 5.97
C SER A 414 -21.92 1.07 6.95
N GLY A 415 -21.75 0.30 8.03
CA GLY A 415 -22.56 0.45 9.24
C GLY A 415 -22.43 1.83 9.86
N ASP A 416 -23.32 2.16 10.78
CA ASP A 416 -23.24 3.43 11.49
C ASP A 416 -21.93 3.48 12.30
N PHE A 417 -21.32 4.66 12.35
CA PHE A 417 -20.23 4.91 13.28
C PHE A 417 -20.74 4.95 14.72
N GLU A 418 -20.23 4.03 15.53
CA GLU A 418 -20.57 3.90 16.94
C GLU A 418 -19.44 4.47 17.82
N ALA A 419 -19.83 5.24 18.83
CA ALA A 419 -18.93 5.75 19.86
C ALA A 419 -19.55 5.53 21.24
N LYS A 420 -18.82 4.85 22.13
CA LYS A 420 -19.26 4.60 23.52
C LYS A 420 -18.12 4.76 24.49
N VAL A 421 -18.44 5.16 25.72
CA VAL A 421 -17.56 5.01 26.88
C VAL A 421 -17.94 3.68 27.54
N PRO A 422 -17.07 2.66 27.57
CA PRO A 422 -17.39 1.34 28.10
C PRO A 422 -18.02 1.32 29.50
N SER A 423 -17.51 2.13 30.43
CA SER A 423 -18.03 2.20 31.80
C SER A 423 -19.48 2.73 31.88
N GLU A 424 -19.95 3.46 30.87
CA GLU A 424 -21.35 3.90 30.77
C GLU A 424 -22.30 2.79 30.29
N LEU A 425 -21.76 1.68 29.77
CA LEU A 425 -22.54 0.52 29.31
C LEU A 425 -22.80 -0.51 30.42
N GLY A 426 -22.07 -0.45 31.53
CA GLY A 426 -22.16 -1.40 32.65
C GLY A 426 -20.81 -1.72 33.28
N ASN A 427 -20.66 -2.94 33.80
CA ASN A 427 -19.43 -3.41 34.43
C ASN A 427 -18.37 -3.78 33.37
N ALA A 428 -17.84 -2.77 32.68
CA ALA A 428 -16.84 -2.95 31.65
C ALA A 428 -15.46 -3.30 32.22
N ILE A 429 -14.68 -4.07 31.47
CA ILE A 429 -13.28 -4.38 31.78
C ILE A 429 -12.34 -3.94 30.65
N ALA A 430 -11.19 -3.40 31.04
CA ALA A 430 -10.07 -3.16 30.13
C ALA A 430 -9.26 -4.45 29.97
N THR A 431 -8.89 -4.77 28.73
CA THR A 431 -8.19 -6.02 28.37
C THR A 431 -7.04 -5.81 27.37
N ASP A 432 -6.84 -4.56 26.93
CA ASP A 432 -5.70 -4.18 26.09
C ASP A 432 -4.56 -3.65 26.95
N GLU A 433 -3.33 -3.79 26.47
CA GLU A 433 -2.12 -3.42 27.19
C GLU A 433 -1.18 -2.54 26.34
N PRO A 434 -0.38 -1.65 26.97
CA PRO A 434 0.61 -0.85 26.24
C PRO A 434 1.64 -1.73 25.51
N SER A 435 2.18 -1.20 24.41
CA SER A 435 3.25 -1.82 23.63
C SER A 435 4.44 -0.89 23.52
N ASN A 436 5.62 -1.40 23.89
CA ASN A 436 6.90 -0.74 23.60
C ASN A 436 7.39 -1.03 22.18
N ASP A 437 6.87 -2.09 21.54
CA ASP A 437 7.21 -2.47 20.17
C ASP A 437 6.39 -1.64 19.18
N LEU A 438 7.08 -1.00 18.23
CA LEU A 438 6.53 -0.20 17.15
C LEU A 438 6.70 -0.94 15.82
N GLY A 439 6.30 -2.22 15.80
CA GLY A 439 6.51 -3.23 14.76
C GLY A 439 6.39 -2.77 13.30
N SER A 440 6.95 -3.57 12.40
CA SER A 440 7.10 -3.23 10.98
C SER A 440 5.79 -2.85 10.28
N GLU A 441 4.67 -3.44 10.68
CA GLU A 441 3.32 -3.21 10.15
C GLU A 441 2.77 -1.81 10.45
N LEU A 442 3.35 -1.11 11.42
CA LEU A 442 2.98 0.27 11.77
C LEU A 442 3.67 1.30 10.87
N TRP A 443 4.64 0.88 10.05
CA TRP A 443 5.40 1.75 9.17
C TRP A 443 4.94 1.63 7.71
N SER A 444 4.47 2.74 7.17
CA SER A 444 4.13 2.86 5.75
C SER A 444 5.38 2.94 4.86
N ASN A 445 5.21 2.55 3.58
CA ASN A 445 6.26 2.50 2.55
C ASN A 445 7.42 1.54 2.86
N THR A 446 7.14 0.40 3.50
CA THR A 446 8.15 -0.59 3.89
C THR A 446 7.77 -2.00 3.48
N ALA A 447 8.79 -2.83 3.24
CA ALA A 447 8.66 -4.28 3.22
C ALA A 447 9.49 -4.93 4.32
N PRO A 448 9.01 -6.05 4.89
CA PRO A 448 9.83 -6.88 5.76
C PRO A 448 10.91 -7.59 4.94
N VAL A 449 12.15 -7.58 5.44
CA VAL A 449 13.31 -8.25 4.86
C VAL A 449 14.19 -8.82 5.98
N GLU A 450 14.88 -9.91 5.72
CA GLU A 450 15.91 -10.40 6.63
C GLU A 450 17.21 -9.63 6.38
N GLY A 451 17.77 -9.02 7.42
CA GLY A 451 19.06 -8.35 7.37
C GLY A 451 20.21 -9.23 7.86
N ALA A 452 21.39 -8.64 8.03
CA ALA A 452 22.59 -9.38 8.43
C ALA A 452 22.38 -10.17 9.73
N GLY A 453 22.81 -11.44 9.76
CA GLY A 453 22.72 -12.30 10.94
C GLY A 453 21.30 -12.65 11.39
N GLY A 454 20.35 -12.80 10.45
CA GLY A 454 19.00 -13.30 10.72
C GLY A 454 18.03 -12.30 11.35
N ILE A 455 18.44 -11.04 11.53
CA ILE A 455 17.58 -10.02 12.13
C ILE A 455 16.52 -9.57 11.12
N MET A 456 15.25 -9.81 11.45
CA MET A 456 14.13 -9.27 10.69
C MET A 456 14.12 -7.74 10.76
N ALA A 457 13.99 -7.12 9.59
CA ALA A 457 14.09 -5.70 9.39
C ALA A 457 13.00 -5.19 8.45
N LEU A 458 12.85 -3.87 8.38
CA LEU A 458 12.05 -3.17 7.39
C LEU A 458 12.97 -2.45 6.41
N ARG A 459 12.69 -2.61 5.12
CA ARG A 459 13.33 -1.89 4.01
C ARG A 459 12.36 -0.86 3.46
N PRO A 460 12.75 0.42 3.39
CA PRO A 460 11.97 1.44 2.68
C PRO A 460 11.83 1.10 1.19
N PHE A 461 10.61 1.16 0.65
CA PHE A 461 10.33 0.85 -0.76
C PHE A 461 10.87 1.89 -1.74
N ASN A 462 10.96 3.15 -1.31
CA ASN A 462 11.31 4.25 -2.20
C ASN A 462 11.95 5.41 -1.42
N ARG A 463 12.45 6.40 -2.16
CA ARG A 463 13.15 7.57 -1.63
C ARG A 463 12.25 8.62 -0.97
N ARG A 464 10.94 8.36 -0.76
CA ARG A 464 10.05 9.29 -0.03
C ARG A 464 10.16 9.14 1.49
N GLY A 465 10.80 8.06 1.95
CA GLY A 465 10.91 7.75 3.37
C GLY A 465 9.74 6.92 3.91
N ILE A 466 9.80 6.66 5.21
CA ILE A 466 8.85 5.81 5.95
C ILE A 466 8.11 6.65 6.99
N THR A 467 6.91 6.26 7.35
CA THR A 467 6.05 7.03 8.27
C THR A 467 5.23 6.11 9.16
N ASN A 468 5.22 6.43 10.45
CA ASN A 468 4.38 5.80 11.46
C ASN A 468 3.47 6.85 12.10
N GLU A 469 2.16 6.59 12.09
CA GLU A 469 1.11 7.47 12.65
C GLU A 469 0.32 6.76 13.77
N SER A 470 0.82 5.62 14.28
CA SER A 470 0.17 4.81 15.31
C SER A 470 0.11 5.48 16.68
N PHE A 471 0.85 6.57 16.90
CA PHE A 471 1.05 7.19 18.21
C PHE A 471 -0.19 7.90 18.79
N SER A 472 -1.25 8.08 18.00
CA SER A 472 -2.54 8.54 18.55
C SER A 472 -3.37 7.42 19.18
N ASP A 473 -2.95 6.17 18.98
CA ASP A 473 -3.47 4.99 19.68
C ASP A 473 -2.81 4.87 21.06
N PRO A 474 -3.58 4.81 22.17
CA PRO A 474 -3.04 4.66 23.52
C PRO A 474 -2.10 3.46 23.71
N ARG A 475 -2.23 2.41 22.88
CA ARG A 475 -1.35 1.23 22.94
C ARG A 475 0.10 1.58 22.57
N TYR A 476 0.32 2.53 21.66
CA TYR A 476 1.65 2.86 21.14
C TYR A 476 2.19 4.21 21.62
N VAL A 477 1.48 4.88 22.55
CA VAL A 477 1.96 6.13 23.16
C VAL A 477 3.23 5.84 23.97
N ALA A 478 4.25 6.66 23.75
CA ALA A 478 5.52 6.54 24.48
C ALA A 478 5.31 6.65 26.00
N PRO A 479 5.89 5.75 26.81
CA PRO A 479 5.96 5.92 28.25
C PRO A 479 6.66 7.23 28.64
N GLN A 480 6.34 7.74 29.83
CA GLN A 480 6.97 8.96 30.33
C GLN A 480 8.49 8.77 30.44
N GLY A 481 9.25 9.66 29.79
CA GLY A 481 10.72 9.61 29.80
C GLY A 481 11.33 8.58 28.84
N ALA A 482 10.53 7.87 28.04
CA ALA A 482 11.05 6.96 27.03
C ALA A 482 11.82 7.69 25.93
N ASN A 483 12.81 7.01 25.35
CA ASN A 483 13.53 7.42 24.16
C ASN A 483 13.01 6.65 22.94
N PHE A 484 13.20 7.19 21.74
CA PHE A 484 12.91 6.45 20.51
C PHE A 484 14.15 5.64 20.11
N ASN A 485 14.00 4.33 20.07
CA ASN A 485 15.08 3.38 19.81
C ASN A 485 14.85 2.66 18.48
N PHE A 486 15.92 2.36 17.76
CA PHE A 486 15.89 1.43 16.65
C PHE A 486 17.29 0.87 16.37
N LEU A 487 17.33 -0.29 15.73
CA LEU A 487 18.52 -0.82 15.09
C LEU A 487 18.53 -0.42 13.62
N PHE A 488 19.72 -0.22 13.06
CA PHE A 488 19.90 0.01 11.65
C PHE A 488 21.11 -0.75 11.09
N TYR A 489 21.01 -1.14 9.83
CA TYR A 489 22.09 -1.73 9.05
C TYR A 489 22.23 -0.96 7.75
N CYS A 490 23.46 -0.52 7.46
CA CYS A 490 23.77 0.15 6.21
C CYS A 490 25.27 0.08 5.95
N THR A 491 25.68 -0.32 4.75
CA THR A 491 27.10 -0.43 4.36
C THR A 491 27.66 0.85 3.75
N GLN A 492 26.83 1.89 3.61
CA GLN A 492 27.21 3.19 3.07
C GLN A 492 26.60 4.30 3.94
N PRO A 493 27.33 5.37 4.26
CA PRO A 493 26.77 6.41 5.11
C PRO A 493 25.56 7.07 4.43
N GLN A 494 24.48 7.29 5.19
CA GLN A 494 23.30 8.01 4.72
C GLN A 494 22.99 9.17 5.66
N SER A 495 22.65 10.34 5.09
CA SER A 495 22.19 11.48 5.88
C SER A 495 20.66 11.60 5.76
N LEU A 496 19.98 11.33 6.87
CA LEU A 496 18.52 11.29 6.95
C LEU A 496 18.00 12.38 7.90
N LEU A 497 16.69 12.59 7.88
CA LEU A 497 15.96 13.39 8.85
C LEU A 497 14.91 12.53 9.52
N LEU A 498 14.92 12.52 10.85
CA LEU A 498 13.76 12.11 11.62
C LEU A 498 12.86 13.33 11.82
N LYS A 499 11.59 13.24 11.40
CA LYS A 499 10.59 14.30 11.58
C LYS A 499 9.50 13.85 12.53
N VAL A 500 9.09 14.72 13.45
CA VAL A 500 7.99 14.48 14.38
C VAL A 500 6.93 15.57 14.22
N ASN A 501 5.68 15.15 14.02
CA ASN A 501 4.51 16.03 13.88
C ASN A 501 4.67 17.15 12.84
N ASP A 502 5.48 16.92 11.81
CA ASP A 502 5.85 17.87 10.74
C ASP A 502 6.45 19.21 11.23
N ARG A 503 6.86 19.29 12.51
CA ARG A 503 7.33 20.54 13.15
C ARG A 503 8.64 20.39 13.90
N PHE A 504 9.03 19.17 14.23
CA PHE A 504 10.26 18.89 14.94
C PHE A 504 11.14 17.99 14.09
N GLU A 505 12.44 18.22 14.11
CA GLU A 505 13.41 17.48 13.32
C GLU A 505 14.63 17.09 14.15
N TYR A 506 15.22 15.95 13.79
CA TYR A 506 16.52 15.49 14.26
C TYR A 506 17.36 15.06 13.05
N ASN A 507 18.60 15.56 12.98
CA ASN A 507 19.57 15.14 11.97
C ASN A 507 20.03 13.72 12.28
N LEU A 508 19.58 12.77 11.48
CA LEU A 508 19.87 11.36 11.65
C LEU A 508 21.01 10.96 10.71
N GLU A 509 22.22 10.85 11.24
CA GLU A 509 23.37 10.36 10.48
C GLU A 509 23.48 8.85 10.64
N ILE A 510 23.28 8.13 9.54
CA ILE A 510 23.44 6.67 9.44
C ILE A 510 24.87 6.38 9.02
N THR A 511 25.61 5.71 9.89
CA THR A 511 27.00 5.31 9.68
C THR A 511 27.09 4.01 8.88
N ALA A 512 28.16 3.87 8.10
CA ALA A 512 28.46 2.63 7.39
C ALA A 512 29.06 1.57 8.32
N SER A 513 28.49 0.37 8.31
CA SER A 513 29.02 -0.81 8.99
C SER A 513 28.56 -2.08 8.28
N ASN A 514 29.35 -3.15 8.41
CA ASN A 514 28.93 -4.51 8.06
C ASN A 514 28.20 -5.21 9.22
N ASP A 515 28.04 -4.52 10.35
CA ASP A 515 27.30 -4.97 11.52
C ASP A 515 26.10 -4.07 11.79
N TRP A 516 25.11 -4.63 12.49
CA TRP A 516 23.99 -3.86 13.03
C TRP A 516 24.47 -2.80 14.01
N GLN A 517 23.83 -1.64 13.96
CA GLN A 517 24.12 -0.51 14.82
C GLN A 517 22.84 -0.08 15.53
N GLN A 518 22.99 0.54 16.69
CA GLN A 518 21.86 0.99 17.51
C GLN A 518 21.79 2.52 17.55
N MET A 519 20.57 3.03 17.47
CA MET A 519 20.26 4.45 17.66
C MET A 519 19.27 4.63 18.79
N GLU A 520 19.53 5.64 19.63
CA GLU A 520 18.67 6.06 20.73
C GLU A 520 18.55 7.59 20.68
N ILE A 521 17.32 8.08 20.55
CA ILE A 521 17.04 9.50 20.37
C ILE A 521 16.19 10.01 21.53
N SER A 522 16.77 10.91 22.32
CA SER A 522 16.04 11.63 23.38
C SER A 522 15.15 12.71 22.79
N ALA A 523 13.99 12.93 23.41
CA ALA A 523 13.05 13.98 23.00
C ALA A 523 13.68 15.40 23.05
N ASP A 524 14.71 15.62 23.87
CA ASP A 524 15.40 16.91 23.95
C ASP A 524 16.30 17.19 22.74
N GLN A 525 16.67 16.15 21.98
CA GLN A 525 17.47 16.28 20.77
C GLN A 525 16.62 16.62 19.54
N VAL A 526 15.30 16.36 19.59
CA VAL A 526 14.39 16.63 18.48
C VAL A 526 13.88 18.07 18.60
N LEU A 527 14.30 18.94 17.69
CA LEU A 527 14.10 20.39 17.82
C LEU A 527 13.05 20.92 16.87
N ASN A 528 12.27 21.89 17.33
CA ASN A 528 11.29 22.57 16.50
C ASN A 528 11.97 23.40 15.40
N ILE A 529 11.53 23.23 14.15
CA ILE A 529 12.16 23.86 12.97
C ILE A 529 12.07 25.39 12.92
N HIS A 530 11.19 26.00 13.73
CA HIS A 530 10.98 27.45 13.71
C HIS A 530 11.63 28.18 14.89
N ASN A 531 11.74 27.54 16.05
CA ASN A 531 12.20 28.20 17.28
C ASN A 531 13.26 27.41 18.07
N ASN A 532 13.72 26.27 17.55
CA ASN A 532 14.72 25.38 18.15
C ASN A 532 14.39 24.89 19.57
N GLN A 533 13.14 24.95 20.00
CA GLN A 533 12.72 24.37 21.27
C GLN A 533 12.63 22.84 21.16
N PRO A 534 13.04 22.08 22.20
CA PRO A 534 12.95 20.63 22.19
C PRO A 534 11.49 20.13 22.17
N LEU A 535 11.28 18.91 21.66
CA LEU A 535 9.99 18.21 21.75
C LEU A 535 9.58 18.00 23.23
N GLY A 536 10.59 17.75 24.07
CA GLY A 536 10.49 17.58 25.52
C GLY A 536 10.04 16.19 25.95
N GLN A 537 9.03 15.59 25.31
CA GLN A 537 8.62 14.20 25.57
C GLN A 537 8.05 13.52 24.31
N TRP A 538 8.41 12.26 24.09
CA TRP A 538 7.92 11.45 22.97
C TRP A 538 6.43 11.15 23.02
N SER A 539 5.79 11.21 24.19
CA SER A 539 4.34 11.04 24.35
C SER A 539 3.51 12.12 23.63
N LYS A 540 4.14 13.21 23.16
CA LYS A 540 3.51 14.24 22.32
C LYS A 540 3.56 13.92 20.82
N ALA A 541 4.28 12.88 20.42
CA ALA A 541 4.33 12.45 19.03
C ALA A 541 2.96 11.89 18.62
N THR A 542 2.45 12.35 17.49
CA THR A 542 1.30 11.78 16.78
C THR A 542 1.72 11.17 15.44
N LYS A 543 2.90 11.54 14.95
CA LYS A 543 3.49 11.08 13.69
C LYS A 543 5.01 11.13 13.77
N VAL A 544 5.67 10.07 13.32
CA VAL A 544 7.13 9.99 13.15
C VAL A 544 7.44 9.59 11.73
N GLN A 545 8.38 10.29 11.10
CA GLN A 545 8.86 10.00 9.75
C GLN A 545 10.37 9.91 9.73
N ILE A 546 10.90 9.02 8.89
CA ILE A 546 12.33 9.00 8.56
C ILE A 546 12.42 9.21 7.05
N VAL A 547 13.04 10.31 6.62
CA VAL A 547 13.11 10.72 5.22
C VAL A 547 14.56 11.02 4.81
N PRO A 548 14.95 10.78 3.55
CA PRO A 548 16.30 11.12 3.09
C PRO A 548 16.49 12.63 2.93
N LYS A 549 17.69 13.13 3.27
CA LYS A 549 18.12 14.47 2.81
C LYS A 549 18.46 14.43 1.32
N ALA A 550 18.63 15.61 0.73
CA ALA A 550 19.05 15.72 -0.67
C ALA A 550 20.35 14.92 -0.92
N GLY A 551 20.31 14.01 -1.89
CA GLY A 551 21.44 13.14 -2.24
C GLY A 551 21.54 11.82 -1.45
N ALA A 552 20.76 11.63 -0.39
CA ALA A 552 20.72 10.38 0.35
C ALA A 552 19.72 9.37 -0.27
N ASP A 553 19.94 8.09 0.01
CA ASP A 553 19.12 6.97 -0.46
C ASP A 553 18.71 6.08 0.71
N ILE A 554 17.56 6.39 1.31
CA ILE A 554 17.03 5.65 2.47
C ILE A 554 16.75 4.17 2.17
N THR A 555 16.59 3.78 0.90
CA THR A 555 16.35 2.37 0.51
C THR A 555 17.54 1.45 0.82
N LYS A 556 18.72 2.03 1.06
CA LYS A 556 19.94 1.34 1.47
C LYS A 556 20.01 1.05 2.97
N VAL A 557 19.11 1.62 3.76
CA VAL A 557 19.08 1.46 5.21
C VAL A 557 18.02 0.45 5.57
N LEU A 558 18.42 -0.59 6.30
CA LEU A 558 17.48 -1.49 6.97
C LEU A 558 17.25 -0.97 8.39
N PHE A 559 16.01 -0.95 8.84
CA PHE A 559 15.68 -0.62 10.23
C PHE A 559 15.10 -1.86 10.92
N SER A 560 15.37 -2.05 12.19
CA SER A 560 14.77 -3.12 12.99
C SER A 560 14.50 -2.63 14.40
N ASN A 561 13.64 -3.34 15.13
CA ASN A 561 13.33 -3.08 16.55
C ASN A 561 13.07 -1.59 16.84
N THR A 562 12.20 -0.96 16.07
CA THR A 562 11.71 0.39 16.41
C THR A 562 10.87 0.28 17.67
N SER A 563 11.28 0.94 18.76
CA SER A 563 10.68 0.72 20.07
C SER A 563 10.84 1.89 21.04
N TRP A 564 10.02 1.90 22.08
CA TRP A 564 10.18 2.78 23.25
C TRP A 564 11.16 2.26 24.28
N GLU A 565 11.46 0.97 24.22
CA GLU A 565 12.36 0.28 25.13
C GLU A 565 13.62 -0.17 24.40
N LYS A 566 14.77 0.15 24.98
CA LYS A 566 16.07 -0.22 24.42
C LYS A 566 16.29 -1.72 24.57
N LYS A 567 16.49 -2.43 23.46
CA LYS A 567 16.95 -3.82 23.43
C LYS A 567 18.38 -3.91 22.90
N SER A 568 19.18 -4.86 23.36
CA SER A 568 20.50 -5.12 22.77
C SER A 568 20.36 -5.79 21.39
N ILE A 569 21.41 -5.77 20.58
CA ILE A 569 21.41 -6.45 19.28
C ILE A 569 21.26 -7.97 19.49
N GLU A 570 21.88 -8.51 20.54
CA GLU A 570 21.82 -9.91 20.93
C GLU A 570 20.41 -10.33 21.33
N ASP A 571 19.69 -9.50 22.09
CA ASP A 571 18.30 -9.77 22.46
C ASP A 571 17.40 -9.83 21.22
N VAL A 572 17.58 -8.90 20.28
CA VAL A 572 16.80 -8.87 19.03
C VAL A 572 17.13 -10.09 18.15
N LYS A 573 18.39 -10.52 18.08
CA LYS A 573 18.77 -11.77 17.40
C LYS A 573 18.10 -12.98 18.03
N ALA A 574 18.19 -13.11 19.35
CA ALA A 574 17.59 -14.22 20.08
C ALA A 574 16.06 -14.23 19.98
N GLU A 575 15.40 -13.07 19.94
CA GLU A 575 13.96 -12.96 19.67
C GLU A 575 13.62 -13.37 18.23
N GLY A 576 14.43 -12.99 17.24
CA GLY A 576 14.28 -13.43 15.85
C GLY A 576 14.41 -14.94 15.69
N GLU A 577 15.45 -15.53 16.27
CA GLU A 577 15.69 -16.98 16.31
C GLU A 577 14.53 -17.71 17.01
N LYS A 578 14.08 -17.20 18.16
CA LYS A 578 12.91 -17.75 18.86
C LYS A 578 11.60 -17.57 18.11
N ALA A 579 11.41 -16.50 17.33
CA ALA A 579 10.22 -16.32 16.50
C ALA A 579 10.21 -17.25 15.27
N LEU A 580 11.40 -17.58 14.75
CA LEU A 580 11.61 -18.62 13.75
C LEU A 580 11.36 -20.02 14.33
N GLU A 581 11.77 -20.29 15.57
CA GLU A 581 11.47 -21.54 16.30
C GLU A 581 9.99 -21.63 16.76
N ALA A 582 9.38 -20.53 17.22
CA ALA A 582 7.99 -20.47 17.69
C ALA A 582 6.96 -20.56 16.55
N LYS A 583 7.40 -20.47 15.29
CA LYS A 583 6.64 -20.89 14.11
C LYS A 583 6.56 -22.42 13.94
N GLU A 584 6.77 -23.21 14.99
CA GLU A 584 6.33 -24.61 15.02
C GLU A 584 4.81 -24.68 14.75
N ILE A 585 4.46 -24.99 13.50
CA ILE A 585 3.09 -25.24 13.05
C ILE A 585 2.59 -26.49 13.80
N LYS A 586 1.79 -26.27 14.86
CA LYS A 586 1.21 -27.30 15.73
C LYS A 586 -0.03 -27.92 15.08
N GLY A 587 -0.12 -29.25 15.11
CA GLY A 587 -1.27 -30.01 14.62
C GLY A 587 -0.87 -31.23 13.78
N LYS A 588 -1.82 -32.16 13.59
CA LYS A 588 -1.61 -33.35 12.77
C LYS A 588 -1.49 -32.95 11.30
N ARG A 589 -0.39 -33.34 10.65
CA ARG A 589 -0.07 -32.96 9.26
C ARG A 589 -0.50 -34.05 8.29
N MET A 590 -1.11 -33.64 7.18
CA MET A 590 -1.33 -34.48 6.01
C MET A 590 -0.61 -33.86 4.80
N TYR A 591 0.50 -34.46 4.38
CA TYR A 591 1.29 -33.98 3.25
C TYR A 591 0.58 -34.19 1.91
N LEU A 592 0.70 -33.21 1.01
CA LEU A 592 0.20 -33.31 -0.35
C LEU A 592 1.16 -34.13 -1.20
N THR A 593 0.60 -35.04 -1.99
CA THR A 593 1.32 -35.92 -2.92
C THR A 593 0.51 -36.06 -4.21
N SER A 594 1.17 -36.40 -5.31
CA SER A 594 0.49 -36.70 -6.58
C SER A 594 -0.59 -37.79 -6.43
N LYS A 595 -0.42 -38.72 -5.49
CA LYS A 595 -1.33 -39.85 -5.21
C LYS A 595 -2.61 -39.45 -4.48
N ASN A 596 -2.58 -38.41 -3.63
CA ASN A 596 -3.76 -37.91 -2.92
C ASN A 596 -4.43 -36.71 -3.59
N ALA A 597 -3.95 -36.30 -4.77
CA ALA A 597 -4.64 -35.37 -5.64
C ALA A 597 -5.91 -36.02 -6.25
N SER A 598 -6.97 -35.22 -6.35
CA SER A 598 -8.22 -35.62 -7.01
C SER A 598 -8.20 -35.38 -8.53
N GLU A 599 -7.35 -34.47 -9.01
CA GLU A 599 -7.12 -34.17 -10.42
C GLU A 599 -5.68 -33.70 -10.58
N VAL A 600 -4.98 -34.19 -11.61
CA VAL A 600 -3.62 -33.80 -11.97
C VAL A 600 -3.58 -33.54 -13.47
N ASP A 601 -3.23 -32.32 -13.85
CA ASP A 601 -2.97 -31.90 -15.22
C ASP A 601 -1.66 -31.12 -15.25
N SER A 602 -0.60 -31.68 -15.83
CA SER A 602 0.73 -31.06 -15.85
C SER A 602 1.37 -31.27 -17.21
N TYR A 603 2.07 -30.24 -17.68
CA TYR A 603 2.76 -30.25 -18.97
C TYR A 603 3.74 -31.42 -19.14
N TRP A 604 4.42 -31.82 -18.06
CA TRP A 604 5.39 -32.92 -18.13
C TRP A 604 5.06 -34.06 -17.17
N ARG A 605 5.39 -33.90 -15.89
CA ARG A 605 5.09 -34.86 -14.82
C ARG A 605 5.03 -34.14 -13.49
N VAL A 606 4.49 -34.82 -12.50
CA VAL A 606 4.58 -34.43 -11.09
C VAL A 606 5.48 -35.44 -10.41
N ASN A 607 6.55 -34.97 -9.77
CA ASN A 607 7.42 -35.80 -8.94
C ASN A 607 7.15 -35.50 -7.46
N ASP A 608 6.91 -36.55 -6.69
CA ASP A 608 6.80 -36.44 -5.23
C ASP A 608 8.20 -36.44 -4.61
N ASN A 609 8.48 -35.43 -3.79
CA ASN A 609 9.70 -35.27 -2.99
C ASN A 609 11.01 -35.13 -3.78
N SER A 610 10.92 -34.79 -5.06
CA SER A 610 12.04 -34.38 -5.89
C SER A 610 11.54 -33.32 -6.87
N ASP A 611 12.46 -32.53 -7.43
CA ASP A 611 12.15 -31.65 -8.55
C ASP A 611 11.65 -32.47 -9.76
N VAL A 612 11.02 -31.80 -10.72
CA VAL A 612 10.46 -32.39 -11.94
C VAL A 612 11.51 -33.14 -12.76
N THR A 613 12.80 -32.84 -12.61
CA THR A 613 13.91 -33.57 -13.23
C THR A 613 14.34 -34.83 -12.48
N GLY A 614 14.00 -34.95 -11.20
CA GLY A 614 14.44 -36.00 -10.29
C GLY A 614 15.52 -35.58 -9.29
N GLU A 615 16.00 -34.33 -9.39
CA GLU A 615 16.96 -33.75 -8.45
C GLU A 615 16.33 -33.45 -7.07
N PRO A 616 17.13 -33.31 -5.99
CA PRO A 616 16.62 -32.91 -4.69
C PRO A 616 15.86 -31.57 -4.74
N LEU A 617 14.82 -31.46 -3.91
CA LEU A 617 14.13 -30.19 -3.72
C LEU A 617 15.02 -29.26 -2.91
N THR A 618 15.50 -28.17 -3.51
CA THR A 618 16.31 -27.17 -2.81
C THR A 618 15.73 -25.77 -2.95
N LEU A 619 16.00 -24.96 -1.95
CA LEU A 619 15.76 -23.52 -1.98
C LEU A 619 16.85 -22.81 -1.18
N GLN A 620 17.57 -21.90 -1.81
CA GLN A 620 18.67 -21.11 -1.25
C GLN A 620 19.68 -21.99 -0.50
N GLY A 621 20.01 -23.15 -1.08
CA GLY A 621 20.94 -24.13 -0.50
C GLY A 621 20.35 -25.01 0.62
N LYS A 622 19.08 -24.82 1.01
CA LYS A 622 18.38 -25.69 1.95
C LYS A 622 17.65 -26.82 1.20
N ALA A 623 17.93 -28.06 1.56
CA ALA A 623 17.20 -29.22 1.06
C ALA A 623 15.85 -29.42 1.76
N PHE A 624 14.85 -29.88 1.01
CA PHE A 624 13.52 -30.22 1.50
C PHE A 624 13.26 -31.70 1.27
N ASP A 625 12.91 -32.39 2.36
CA ASP A 625 12.59 -33.82 2.35
C ASP A 625 11.26 -34.13 1.63
N ARG A 626 10.37 -33.12 1.52
CA ARG A 626 9.02 -33.26 0.99
C ARG A 626 8.62 -32.11 0.06
N GLY A 627 7.86 -32.43 -0.99
CA GLY A 627 7.33 -31.46 -1.94
C GLY A 627 6.80 -32.05 -3.23
N LEU A 628 6.39 -31.18 -4.16
CA LEU A 628 5.91 -31.53 -5.49
C LEU A 628 6.71 -30.77 -6.53
N GLY A 629 7.52 -31.46 -7.32
CA GLY A 629 8.21 -30.90 -8.49
C GLY A 629 7.36 -31.00 -9.74
N VAL A 630 7.16 -29.89 -10.45
CA VAL A 630 6.31 -29.77 -11.65
C VAL A 630 6.95 -28.90 -12.73
N HIS A 631 6.45 -28.99 -13.96
CA HIS A 631 6.75 -28.04 -15.03
C HIS A 631 5.51 -27.20 -15.36
N ALA A 632 5.67 -25.91 -15.65
CA ALA A 632 4.60 -25.04 -16.13
C ALA A 632 4.17 -25.37 -17.58
N PRO A 633 2.90 -25.27 -17.96
CA PRO A 633 1.75 -25.09 -17.08
C PRO A 633 1.44 -26.37 -16.28
N SER A 634 0.99 -26.21 -15.04
CA SER A 634 0.45 -27.31 -14.24
C SER A 634 -0.72 -26.90 -13.36
N ARG A 635 -1.61 -27.85 -13.09
CA ARG A 635 -2.81 -27.74 -12.26
C ARG A 635 -2.99 -29.04 -11.47
N ILE A 636 -2.93 -28.96 -10.14
CA ILE A 636 -3.14 -30.10 -9.24
C ILE A 636 -4.25 -29.73 -8.25
N THR A 637 -5.34 -30.50 -8.23
CA THR A 637 -6.50 -30.23 -7.37
C THR A 637 -6.69 -31.31 -6.30
N TYR A 638 -6.85 -30.89 -5.06
CA TYR A 638 -7.12 -31.71 -3.88
C TYR A 638 -8.54 -31.44 -3.36
N LYS A 639 -9.20 -32.48 -2.85
CA LYS A 639 -10.47 -32.33 -2.11
C LYS A 639 -10.17 -31.92 -0.67
N ILE A 640 -10.96 -31.00 -0.16
CA ILE A 640 -10.95 -30.60 1.25
C ILE A 640 -12.13 -31.28 1.91
N GLU A 641 -11.85 -32.09 2.92
CA GLU A 641 -12.86 -32.84 3.68
C GLU A 641 -13.12 -32.20 5.05
N GLU A 642 -14.17 -32.67 5.73
CA GLU A 642 -14.46 -32.25 7.08
C GLU A 642 -13.27 -32.56 8.01
N GLY A 643 -12.83 -31.55 8.77
CA GLY A 643 -11.68 -31.64 9.68
C GLY A 643 -10.39 -31.03 9.15
N TYR A 644 -10.33 -30.58 7.90
CA TYR A 644 -9.18 -29.86 7.35
C TYR A 644 -9.25 -28.39 7.78
N LYS A 645 -8.14 -27.83 8.29
CA LYS A 645 -8.12 -26.49 8.89
C LYS A 645 -7.31 -25.50 8.09
N HIS A 646 -6.06 -25.83 7.81
CA HIS A 646 -5.11 -24.93 7.15
C HIS A 646 -4.30 -25.68 6.10
N PHE A 647 -3.85 -24.97 5.06
CA PHE A 647 -2.87 -25.43 4.09
C PHE A 647 -1.60 -24.59 4.19
N TYR A 648 -0.47 -25.27 4.28
CA TYR A 648 0.86 -24.67 4.29
C TYR A 648 1.65 -25.16 3.09
N ALA A 649 2.41 -24.26 2.46
CA ALA A 649 3.43 -24.60 1.47
C ALA A 649 4.39 -23.42 1.26
N THR A 650 5.49 -23.68 0.56
CA THR A 650 6.35 -22.64 -0.02
C THR A 650 6.38 -22.84 -1.53
N ALA A 651 6.06 -21.80 -2.31
CA ALA A 651 6.05 -21.85 -3.77
C ALA A 651 7.36 -21.30 -4.31
N ALA A 652 8.14 -22.12 -5.01
CA ALA A 652 9.45 -21.75 -5.52
C ALA A 652 9.61 -22.18 -6.99
N ALA A 653 10.36 -21.39 -7.77
CA ALA A 653 10.94 -21.90 -9.00
C ALA A 653 12.08 -22.89 -8.64
N SER A 654 12.29 -23.92 -9.45
CA SER A 654 13.37 -24.85 -9.20
C SER A 654 14.73 -24.17 -9.34
N GLU A 655 15.68 -24.48 -8.46
CA GLU A 655 17.07 -24.02 -8.58
C GLU A 655 17.86 -24.80 -9.64
N SER A 656 17.31 -25.93 -10.11
CA SER A 656 17.96 -26.76 -11.12
C SER A 656 17.88 -26.13 -12.52
N HIS A 657 16.95 -25.21 -12.76
CA HIS A 657 16.66 -24.60 -14.07
C HIS A 657 16.16 -23.15 -13.96
N HIS A 658 16.47 -22.31 -14.95
CA HIS A 658 16.23 -20.86 -14.90
C HIS A 658 14.94 -20.40 -15.60
N GLY A 659 13.81 -20.97 -15.19
CA GLY A 659 12.48 -20.67 -15.76
C GLY A 659 11.83 -19.37 -15.26
N TYR A 660 10.80 -18.94 -15.98
CA TYR A 660 9.99 -17.76 -15.69
C TYR A 660 8.50 -18.14 -15.57
N LEU A 661 7.98 -18.10 -14.36
CA LEU A 661 6.67 -18.70 -14.04
C LEU A 661 5.90 -17.91 -13.00
N GLN A 662 4.61 -18.23 -12.86
CA GLN A 662 3.76 -17.72 -11.78
C GLN A 662 3.05 -18.87 -11.08
N MET A 663 3.07 -18.87 -9.75
CA MET A 663 2.45 -19.91 -8.92
C MET A 663 1.25 -19.33 -8.15
N ARG A 664 0.15 -20.07 -8.14
CA ARG A 664 -1.12 -19.64 -7.52
C ARG A 664 -1.79 -20.78 -6.77
N VAL A 665 -2.54 -20.43 -5.73
CA VAL A 665 -3.43 -21.36 -5.03
C VAL A 665 -4.85 -20.85 -5.12
N LEU A 666 -5.77 -21.73 -5.49
CA LEU A 666 -7.20 -21.44 -5.59
C LEU A 666 -7.99 -22.31 -4.60
N LEU A 667 -8.94 -21.71 -3.88
CA LEU A 667 -9.99 -22.42 -3.13
C LEU A 667 -11.30 -22.33 -3.90
N ASP A 668 -11.90 -23.47 -4.26
CA ASP A 668 -13.16 -23.53 -5.02
C ASP A 668 -13.17 -22.65 -6.29
N GLY A 669 -12.03 -22.61 -6.98
CA GLY A 669 -11.82 -21.80 -8.19
C GLY A 669 -11.50 -20.32 -7.94
N LYS A 670 -11.46 -19.86 -6.68
CA LYS A 670 -11.08 -18.49 -6.30
C LYS A 670 -9.62 -18.43 -5.87
N GLU A 671 -8.84 -17.54 -6.48
CA GLU A 671 -7.45 -17.29 -6.10
C GLU A 671 -7.34 -16.75 -4.67
N VAL A 672 -6.53 -17.41 -3.85
CA VAL A 672 -6.25 -17.05 -2.45
C VAL A 672 -4.77 -16.81 -2.17
N TYR A 673 -3.90 -17.26 -3.09
CA TYR A 673 -2.48 -16.96 -3.09
C TYR A 673 -1.98 -16.78 -4.51
N ASN A 674 -1.06 -15.83 -4.69
CA ASN A 674 -0.37 -15.54 -5.94
C ASN A 674 1.06 -15.12 -5.61
N SER A 675 2.03 -15.82 -6.18
CA SER A 675 3.45 -15.53 -5.98
C SER A 675 3.91 -14.25 -6.69
N GLY A 676 3.10 -13.69 -7.60
CA GLY A 676 3.61 -12.82 -8.64
C GLY A 676 4.49 -13.60 -9.63
N GLU A 677 5.23 -12.88 -10.46
CA GLU A 677 6.19 -13.49 -11.38
C GLU A 677 7.44 -13.93 -10.61
N ILE A 678 7.84 -15.18 -10.77
CA ILE A 678 9.02 -15.78 -10.13
C ILE A 678 10.09 -16.05 -11.19
N LYS A 679 11.31 -15.61 -10.91
CA LYS A 679 12.54 -16.04 -11.59
C LYS A 679 13.40 -16.82 -10.60
N SER A 680 13.95 -17.95 -11.01
CA SER A 680 14.71 -18.86 -10.13
C SER A 680 15.87 -18.18 -9.38
N ASP A 681 16.49 -17.17 -9.98
CA ASP A 681 17.68 -16.44 -9.51
C ASP A 681 17.35 -15.19 -8.67
N ALA A 682 16.09 -14.75 -8.70
CA ALA A 682 15.60 -13.57 -7.97
C ALA A 682 14.44 -13.92 -7.02
N GLN A 683 14.21 -15.21 -6.76
CA GLN A 683 13.11 -15.66 -5.91
C GLN A 683 13.44 -15.47 -4.42
N GLU A 684 12.48 -14.90 -3.68
CA GLU A 684 12.47 -14.87 -2.21
C GLU A 684 11.21 -15.58 -1.68
N PRO A 685 11.02 -16.89 -1.96
CA PRO A 685 9.77 -17.56 -1.66
C PRO A 685 9.63 -17.80 -0.15
N LYS A 686 8.47 -17.42 0.38
CA LYS A 686 8.14 -17.51 1.81
C LYS A 686 7.07 -18.59 2.04
N PRO A 687 7.12 -19.32 3.16
CA PRO A 687 6.02 -20.16 3.58
C PRO A 687 4.76 -19.33 3.73
N PHE A 688 3.65 -19.84 3.22
CA PHE A 688 2.33 -19.22 3.36
C PHE A 688 1.35 -20.18 4.04
N ASP A 689 0.33 -19.59 4.66
CA ASP A 689 -0.74 -20.26 5.42
C ASP A 689 -2.08 -19.84 4.82
N ILE A 690 -2.91 -20.81 4.45
CA ILE A 690 -4.23 -20.62 3.87
C ILE A 690 -5.27 -21.34 4.74
N ASP A 691 -6.21 -20.57 5.30
CA ASP A 691 -7.39 -21.13 5.98
C ASP A 691 -8.30 -21.85 4.98
N LEU A 692 -8.69 -23.09 5.32
CA LEU A 692 -9.51 -23.98 4.49
C LEU A 692 -10.98 -23.99 4.90
N GLN A 693 -11.38 -23.23 5.93
CA GLN A 693 -12.75 -23.24 6.44
C GLN A 693 -13.78 -22.94 5.35
N GLY A 694 -14.67 -23.92 5.13
CA GLY A 694 -15.78 -23.82 4.18
C GLY A 694 -15.40 -24.07 2.72
N ALA A 695 -14.13 -24.28 2.40
CA ALA A 695 -13.68 -24.63 1.05
C ALA A 695 -13.85 -26.14 0.79
N LYS A 696 -14.14 -26.53 -0.46
CA LYS A 696 -14.29 -27.94 -0.87
C LYS A 696 -13.13 -28.46 -1.69
N THR A 697 -12.39 -27.57 -2.34
CA THR A 697 -11.28 -27.90 -3.21
C THR A 697 -10.15 -26.91 -3.06
N LEU A 698 -8.91 -27.40 -3.08
CA LEU A 698 -7.69 -26.61 -3.19
C LEU A 698 -7.00 -26.94 -4.50
N THR A 699 -6.65 -25.95 -5.31
CA THR A 699 -5.94 -26.13 -6.59
C THR A 699 -4.62 -25.39 -6.57
N LEU A 700 -3.53 -26.12 -6.78
CA LEU A 700 -2.19 -25.60 -7.04
C LEU A 700 -2.04 -25.36 -8.54
N LEU A 701 -1.67 -24.15 -8.94
CA LEU A 701 -1.56 -23.73 -10.34
C LEU A 701 -0.17 -23.13 -10.60
N VAL A 702 0.47 -23.56 -11.69
CA VAL A 702 1.69 -22.95 -12.21
C VAL A 702 1.42 -22.54 -13.66
N SER A 703 1.56 -21.25 -13.96
CA SER A 703 1.38 -20.70 -15.31
C SER A 703 2.73 -20.49 -15.99
N ASP A 704 2.81 -20.79 -17.30
CA ASP A 704 3.91 -20.29 -18.15
C ASP A 704 3.67 -18.80 -18.48
N LEU A 705 4.74 -18.03 -18.62
CA LEU A 705 4.68 -16.58 -18.93
C LEU A 705 5.27 -16.26 -20.31
N GLY A 706 5.27 -17.25 -21.23
CA GLY A 706 5.58 -17.06 -22.65
C GLY A 706 6.89 -17.67 -23.16
N SER A 707 7.81 -18.06 -22.27
CA SER A 707 8.86 -19.06 -22.58
C SER A 707 8.37 -20.44 -22.15
N LYS A 708 8.93 -21.53 -22.70
CA LYS A 708 8.59 -22.93 -22.31
C LYS A 708 9.81 -23.74 -21.89
N GLY A 709 10.99 -23.13 -21.84
CA GLY A 709 12.23 -23.81 -21.52
C GLY A 709 12.62 -23.57 -20.06
N GLY A 710 12.55 -24.62 -19.24
CA GLY A 710 13.08 -24.59 -17.87
C GLY A 710 12.13 -24.07 -16.79
N ASP A 711 10.82 -23.95 -17.06
CA ASP A 711 9.79 -23.47 -16.11
C ASP A 711 9.43 -24.52 -15.06
N HIS A 712 10.45 -25.02 -14.39
CA HIS A 712 10.35 -25.99 -13.31
C HIS A 712 9.97 -25.26 -12.03
N ALA A 713 8.98 -25.78 -11.32
CA ALA A 713 8.48 -25.23 -10.07
C ALA A 713 8.38 -26.31 -9.01
N ASN A 714 8.61 -25.90 -7.76
CA ASN A 714 8.53 -26.74 -6.58
C ASN A 714 7.49 -26.15 -5.62
N TRP A 715 6.48 -26.94 -5.26
CA TRP A 715 5.71 -26.71 -4.04
C TRP A 715 6.44 -27.42 -2.90
N LEU A 716 7.21 -26.67 -2.11
CA LEU A 716 8.07 -27.18 -1.04
C LEU A 716 7.27 -27.31 0.26
N ASP A 717 7.45 -28.45 0.94
CA ASP A 717 6.76 -28.84 2.19
C ASP A 717 5.23 -28.58 2.19
N PRO A 718 4.46 -28.99 1.17
CA PRO A 718 3.03 -28.72 1.11
C PRO A 718 2.25 -29.70 1.99
N PHE A 719 1.50 -29.21 2.98
CA PHE A 719 0.65 -30.04 3.84
C PHE A 719 -0.60 -29.33 4.36
N PHE A 720 -1.61 -30.13 4.69
CA PHE A 720 -2.76 -29.71 5.48
C PHE A 720 -2.51 -29.92 6.96
N ILE A 721 -3.05 -29.02 7.79
CA ILE A 721 -3.34 -29.29 9.19
C ILE A 721 -4.76 -29.81 9.29
N VAL A 722 -4.90 -30.99 9.89
CA VAL A 722 -6.17 -31.72 10.01
C VAL A 722 -6.48 -32.03 11.48
N ASP A 723 -7.76 -32.18 11.79
CA ASP A 723 -8.22 -32.66 13.09
C ASP A 723 -7.71 -34.08 13.37
N GLU A 724 -7.57 -34.42 14.65
CA GLU A 724 -7.08 -35.75 15.09
C GLU A 724 -7.91 -36.92 14.53
N SER A 725 -9.20 -36.69 14.27
CA SER A 725 -10.14 -37.66 13.70
C SER A 725 -9.89 -38.00 12.23
N VAL A 726 -9.11 -37.20 11.50
CA VAL A 726 -8.80 -37.45 10.08
C VAL A 726 -7.73 -38.54 9.97
N GLU A 727 -8.02 -39.64 9.29
CA GLU A 727 -7.03 -40.71 9.06
C GLU A 727 -5.98 -40.25 8.03
N VAL A 728 -4.71 -40.21 8.43
CA VAL A 728 -3.59 -39.83 7.56
C VAL A 728 -2.78 -41.08 7.24
N LYS A 729 -2.67 -41.41 5.94
CA LYS A 729 -1.77 -42.47 5.45
C LYS A 729 -0.51 -41.80 4.91
N ASP A 730 0.58 -41.85 5.70
CA ASP A 730 1.87 -41.29 5.33
C ASP A 730 2.84 -42.43 4.97
N ASP A 731 3.05 -42.65 3.68
CA ASP A 731 3.90 -43.72 3.15
C ASP A 731 5.39 -43.31 3.08
N TYR A 732 5.75 -42.12 3.59
CA TYR A 732 7.12 -41.56 3.50
C TYR A 732 8.08 -42.17 4.54
N VAL A 733 9.19 -42.74 4.07
CA VAL A 733 10.31 -43.24 4.90
C VAL A 733 11.55 -42.37 4.65
N LYS A 734 11.99 -41.64 5.68
CA LYS A 734 13.18 -40.79 5.63
C LYS A 734 14.44 -41.67 5.43
N LYS A 735 15.21 -41.44 4.36
CA LYS A 735 16.55 -42.03 4.21
C LYS A 735 17.54 -41.12 4.93
N GLU A 736 18.13 -41.59 6.02
CA GLU A 736 19.15 -40.82 6.75
C GLU A 736 20.47 -40.76 5.98
N ALA A 737 20.96 -39.54 5.70
CA ALA A 737 22.35 -39.28 5.36
C ALA A 737 22.96 -38.38 6.44
N LYS A 738 23.91 -38.91 7.20
CA LYS A 738 24.76 -38.15 8.14
C LYS A 738 26.01 -37.68 7.39
N ALA A 739 26.17 -36.37 7.21
CA ALA A 739 27.47 -35.72 7.07
C ALA A 739 27.34 -34.26 7.51
N GLU A 740 28.15 -33.85 8.47
CA GLU A 740 28.31 -32.44 8.86
C GLU A 740 28.91 -31.67 7.68
N VAL A 741 28.21 -30.66 7.18
CA VAL A 741 28.64 -29.84 6.04
C VAL A 741 29.64 -28.80 6.52
N ASN A 742 30.91 -29.03 6.22
CA ASN A 742 31.94 -28.01 6.34
C ASN A 742 31.81 -27.05 5.14
N VAL A 743 31.42 -25.80 5.39
CA VAL A 743 31.17 -24.77 4.37
C VAL A 743 32.50 -24.25 3.83
N PRO A 744 32.80 -24.37 2.53
CA PRO A 744 34.03 -23.84 1.95
C PRO A 744 33.99 -22.30 1.93
N THR A 745 35.10 -21.65 2.29
CA THR A 745 35.25 -20.18 2.28
C THR A 745 36.53 -19.76 1.54
N ALA A 746 36.47 -18.67 0.78
CA ALA A 746 37.65 -18.12 0.11
C ALA A 746 38.46 -17.24 1.07
N THR A 747 39.76 -17.50 1.18
CA THR A 747 40.69 -16.71 1.99
C THR A 747 41.56 -15.82 1.11
N HIS A 748 41.61 -14.52 1.40
CA HIS A 748 42.41 -13.53 0.67
C HIS A 748 43.87 -13.51 1.15
N LEU A 749 44.85 -13.65 0.24
CA LEU A 749 46.27 -13.63 0.53
C LEU A 749 46.86 -12.22 0.30
N THR A 750 47.44 -11.59 1.34
CA THR A 750 48.08 -10.26 1.24
C THR A 750 49.61 -10.35 1.26
N LYS A 751 50.31 -9.35 0.67
CA LYS A 751 51.79 -9.26 0.60
C LYS A 751 52.52 -9.28 1.97
N LYS A 752 51.82 -9.16 3.10
CA LYS A 752 52.40 -9.26 4.46
C LYS A 752 52.32 -10.67 5.07
N SER A 753 51.55 -11.57 4.48
CA SER A 753 51.63 -12.99 4.81
C SER A 753 52.75 -13.60 3.96
N PRO A 754 53.70 -14.37 4.54
CA PRO A 754 54.74 -15.00 3.73
C PRO A 754 54.06 -16.05 2.84
N ALA A 755 53.79 -15.68 1.59
CA ALA A 755 53.27 -16.55 0.54
C ALA A 755 54.17 -17.77 0.27
N SER A 756 55.39 -17.80 0.86
CA SER A 756 56.31 -18.93 0.82
C SER A 756 56.08 -20.00 1.90
N VAL A 757 55.16 -19.83 2.85
CA VAL A 757 54.94 -20.81 3.94
C VAL A 757 53.63 -21.62 3.80
N LEU A 758 52.63 -21.13 3.05
CA LEU A 758 51.30 -21.77 2.98
C LEU A 758 51.03 -22.64 1.74
N LEU A 759 51.90 -22.62 0.72
CA LEU A 759 51.68 -23.34 -0.55
C LEU A 759 52.66 -24.51 -0.73
N LYS A 760 52.70 -25.45 0.24
CA LYS A 760 53.43 -26.73 0.08
C LYS A 760 52.55 -27.76 -0.63
N GLY A 761 53.04 -28.29 -1.75
CA GLY A 761 52.36 -29.31 -2.56
C GLY A 761 52.59 -29.08 -4.05
N GLU A 762 52.45 -30.14 -4.83
CA GLU A 762 52.46 -30.09 -6.29
C GLU A 762 51.28 -29.26 -6.82
N ARG A 763 51.52 -28.51 -7.91
CA ARG A 763 50.54 -27.59 -8.51
C ARG A 763 50.07 -28.15 -9.85
N ILE A 764 48.76 -28.27 -10.02
CA ILE A 764 48.14 -28.59 -11.29
C ILE A 764 47.44 -27.34 -11.81
N TYR A 765 48.08 -26.66 -12.76
CA TYR A 765 47.51 -25.47 -13.40
C TYR A 765 46.31 -25.86 -14.25
N ILE A 766 45.21 -25.11 -14.11
CA ILE A 766 44.01 -25.39 -14.89
C ILE A 766 44.28 -25.12 -16.36
N THR A 767 43.80 -26.04 -17.20
CA THR A 767 43.79 -25.92 -18.66
C THR A 767 42.35 -26.03 -19.13
N LYS A 768 42.04 -25.54 -20.31
CA LYS A 768 40.70 -25.60 -20.88
C LYS A 768 40.22 -27.05 -21.00
N ASP A 769 41.12 -27.96 -21.34
CA ASP A 769 40.79 -29.39 -21.52
C ASP A 769 40.43 -30.11 -20.20
N MET A 770 40.77 -29.53 -19.04
CA MET A 770 40.34 -30.04 -17.74
C MET A 770 38.89 -29.68 -17.41
N ALA A 771 38.26 -28.76 -18.16
CA ALA A 771 36.91 -28.33 -17.87
C ALA A 771 35.87 -29.41 -18.29
N SER A 772 34.92 -29.71 -17.40
CA SER A 772 33.76 -30.55 -17.72
C SER A 772 32.73 -29.79 -18.57
N SER A 773 32.71 -28.46 -18.47
CA SER A 773 31.89 -27.59 -19.29
C SER A 773 32.58 -26.24 -19.50
N THR A 774 32.50 -25.71 -20.72
CA THR A 774 32.97 -24.36 -21.05
C THR A 774 31.89 -23.66 -21.85
N ASP A 775 31.25 -22.67 -21.23
CA ASP A 775 30.39 -21.71 -21.90
C ASP A 775 31.08 -20.34 -21.85
N SER A 776 31.30 -19.71 -22.99
CA SER A 776 32.07 -18.47 -23.06
C SER A 776 31.67 -17.73 -24.32
N TYR A 777 31.34 -16.44 -24.17
CA TYR A 777 30.91 -15.57 -25.25
C TYR A 777 31.92 -15.56 -26.42
N TRP A 778 33.20 -15.61 -26.09
CA TRP A 778 34.27 -15.78 -27.08
C TRP A 778 35.12 -17.00 -26.76
N ARG A 779 36.38 -17.03 -27.22
CA ARG A 779 37.30 -18.13 -26.95
C ARG A 779 37.76 -18.14 -25.48
N VAL A 780 38.36 -19.25 -25.07
CA VAL A 780 39.14 -19.34 -23.82
C VAL A 780 40.60 -19.55 -24.22
N MET A 781 41.48 -18.68 -23.74
CA MET A 781 42.91 -18.72 -24.05
C MET A 781 43.69 -19.26 -22.86
N GLU A 782 44.50 -20.29 -23.08
CA GLU A 782 45.38 -20.84 -22.06
C GLU A 782 46.69 -20.06 -21.98
N ASN A 783 47.08 -19.68 -20.76
CA ASN A 783 48.31 -18.96 -20.44
C ASN A 783 48.48 -17.62 -21.19
N GLN A 784 47.39 -17.12 -21.76
CA GLN A 784 47.32 -15.87 -22.52
C GLN A 784 46.03 -15.14 -22.16
N SER A 785 46.03 -13.82 -22.32
CA SER A 785 44.82 -13.01 -22.30
C SER A 785 43.91 -13.40 -23.47
N ILE A 786 42.65 -12.98 -23.41
CA ILE A 786 41.66 -13.30 -24.44
C ILE A 786 42.04 -12.80 -25.84
N VAL A 787 42.86 -11.75 -25.92
CA VAL A 787 43.40 -11.20 -27.18
C VAL A 787 44.67 -11.91 -27.69
N GLY A 788 45.21 -12.87 -26.93
CA GLY A 788 46.40 -13.66 -27.31
C GLY A 788 47.73 -13.08 -26.84
N GLU A 789 47.70 -12.07 -25.97
CA GLU A 789 48.88 -11.49 -25.33
C GLU A 789 49.14 -12.15 -23.97
N LYS A 790 50.21 -11.75 -23.27
CA LYS A 790 50.45 -12.21 -21.89
C LYS A 790 49.34 -11.72 -20.95
N ILE A 791 48.95 -12.54 -19.98
CA ILE A 791 47.95 -12.12 -18.97
C ILE A 791 48.52 -10.96 -18.16
N SER A 792 47.77 -9.85 -18.05
CA SER A 792 48.15 -8.68 -17.25
C SER A 792 46.93 -8.19 -16.47
N ILE A 793 47.07 -8.10 -15.14
CA ILE A 793 46.04 -7.57 -14.23
C ILE A 793 46.67 -6.49 -13.37
N LYS A 794 46.17 -5.25 -13.50
CA LYS A 794 46.66 -4.07 -12.77
C LYS A 794 48.17 -3.87 -12.91
N GLY A 795 48.69 -4.10 -14.11
CA GLY A 795 50.11 -3.97 -14.46
C GLY A 795 51.00 -5.14 -14.04
N THR A 796 50.45 -6.16 -13.36
CA THR A 796 51.19 -7.38 -13.03
C THR A 796 50.99 -8.42 -14.12
N GLN A 797 52.09 -8.92 -14.68
CA GLN A 797 52.06 -9.93 -15.74
C GLN A 797 52.16 -11.34 -15.16
N TYR A 798 51.40 -12.28 -15.74
CA TYR A 798 51.34 -13.68 -15.32
C TYR A 798 51.66 -14.61 -16.49
N ASP A 799 52.39 -15.70 -16.22
CA ASP A 799 52.76 -16.70 -17.22
C ASP A 799 51.72 -17.81 -17.34
N ARG A 800 50.85 -17.97 -16.34
CA ARG A 800 49.86 -19.06 -16.27
C ARG A 800 48.46 -18.54 -15.92
N GLY A 801 47.44 -19.22 -16.42
CA GLY A 801 46.03 -18.90 -16.15
C GLY A 801 45.14 -19.03 -17.38
N LEU A 802 43.90 -18.55 -17.28
CA LEU A 802 42.94 -18.53 -18.39
C LEU A 802 42.49 -17.10 -18.71
N GLY A 803 42.53 -16.72 -19.99
CA GLY A 803 41.95 -15.48 -20.50
C GLY A 803 40.57 -15.71 -21.12
N VAL A 804 39.59 -14.90 -20.74
CA VAL A 804 38.18 -15.03 -21.16
C VAL A 804 37.55 -13.68 -21.49
N HIS A 805 36.38 -13.70 -22.16
CA HIS A 805 35.49 -12.54 -22.34
C HIS A 805 34.17 -12.84 -21.62
N SER A 806 33.53 -11.86 -20.98
CA SER A 806 32.16 -12.06 -20.46
C SER A 806 31.12 -12.16 -21.59
N ASP A 807 30.02 -12.88 -21.43
CA ASP A 807 29.72 -13.77 -20.31
C ASP A 807 30.52 -15.09 -20.46
N SER A 808 31.06 -15.61 -19.35
CA SER A 808 31.84 -16.85 -19.34
C SER A 808 31.55 -17.67 -18.08
N LYS A 809 31.34 -18.97 -18.24
CA LYS A 809 31.13 -19.95 -17.20
C LYS A 809 31.90 -21.23 -17.51
N ILE A 810 32.93 -21.51 -16.72
CA ILE A 810 33.81 -22.68 -16.90
C ILE A 810 33.72 -23.57 -15.66
N LYS A 811 33.39 -24.84 -15.83
CA LYS A 811 33.25 -25.83 -14.76
C LYS A 811 34.39 -26.83 -14.79
N PHE A 812 34.97 -27.12 -13.64
CA PHE A 812 36.04 -28.09 -13.45
C PHE A 812 35.59 -29.16 -12.44
N PRO A 813 35.74 -30.45 -12.75
CA PRO A 813 35.62 -31.48 -11.73
C PRO A 813 36.77 -31.33 -10.73
N ILE A 814 36.48 -31.50 -9.45
CA ILE A 814 37.48 -31.51 -8.38
C ILE A 814 37.78 -32.98 -8.07
N GLU A 815 39.05 -33.38 -8.27
CA GLU A 815 39.49 -34.74 -7.96
C GLU A 815 39.73 -34.91 -6.45
N ASP A 816 39.57 -36.13 -5.94
CA ASP A 816 39.68 -36.45 -4.50
C ASP A 816 41.04 -36.07 -3.88
N ASN A 817 42.08 -35.90 -4.69
CA ASN A 817 43.42 -35.51 -4.27
C ASN A 817 43.66 -33.98 -4.28
N TYR A 818 42.66 -33.16 -4.66
CA TYR A 818 42.77 -31.70 -4.62
C TYR A 818 42.35 -31.18 -3.25
N LYS A 819 43.22 -30.38 -2.61
CA LYS A 819 42.94 -29.78 -1.29
C LYS A 819 42.59 -28.31 -1.36
N ALA A 820 43.13 -27.57 -2.32
CA ALA A 820 42.87 -26.14 -2.44
C ALA A 820 42.95 -25.68 -3.89
N PHE A 821 42.15 -24.67 -4.23
CA PHE A 821 42.24 -23.93 -5.47
C PHE A 821 42.82 -22.54 -5.22
N VAL A 822 43.81 -22.15 -5.99
CA VAL A 822 44.48 -20.85 -5.90
C VAL A 822 44.28 -20.10 -7.20
N VAL A 823 43.88 -18.83 -7.12
CA VAL A 823 43.66 -17.99 -8.30
C VAL A 823 43.74 -16.50 -7.96
N THR A 824 44.16 -15.69 -8.93
CA THR A 824 44.03 -14.22 -8.89
C THR A 824 43.02 -13.80 -9.96
N PRO A 825 41.74 -13.57 -9.60
CA PRO A 825 40.76 -13.05 -10.55
C PRO A 825 40.96 -11.55 -10.79
N GLY A 826 40.67 -11.10 -12.01
CA GLY A 826 40.60 -9.68 -12.30
C GLY A 826 40.30 -9.35 -13.76
N ALA A 827 39.88 -8.11 -13.98
CA ALA A 827 39.75 -7.52 -15.30
C ALA A 827 41.15 -7.42 -15.95
N ASN A 828 41.28 -7.88 -17.19
CA ASN A 828 42.55 -7.88 -17.90
C ASN A 828 42.89 -6.47 -18.42
N ASP A 829 44.16 -6.07 -18.34
CA ASP A 829 44.61 -4.73 -18.74
C ASP A 829 44.48 -4.46 -20.25
N SER A 830 44.25 -5.49 -21.07
CA SER A 830 44.00 -5.34 -22.51
C SER A 830 42.74 -4.54 -22.84
N HIS A 831 41.82 -4.36 -21.90
CA HIS A 831 40.64 -3.52 -22.08
C HIS A 831 40.12 -2.88 -20.78
N ASN A 832 39.04 -2.08 -20.87
CA ASN A 832 38.48 -1.29 -19.78
C ASN A 832 36.98 -1.53 -19.52
N GLY A 833 36.43 -2.69 -19.90
CA GLY A 833 35.04 -3.07 -19.63
C GLY A 833 34.70 -3.19 -18.15
N ILE A 834 33.41 -3.23 -17.83
CA ILE A 834 32.89 -3.38 -16.46
C ILE A 834 32.23 -4.75 -16.34
N LEU A 835 32.82 -5.60 -15.51
CA LEU A 835 32.42 -6.99 -15.34
C LEU A 835 32.44 -7.39 -13.86
N SER A 836 31.78 -8.47 -13.51
CA SER A 836 31.91 -9.15 -12.23
C SER A 836 32.46 -10.56 -12.42
N MET A 837 33.12 -11.09 -11.39
CA MET A 837 33.70 -12.42 -11.40
C MET A 837 33.28 -13.17 -10.14
N SER A 838 32.76 -14.38 -10.31
CA SER A 838 32.32 -15.26 -9.23
C SER A 838 32.99 -16.62 -9.29
N ILE A 839 33.25 -17.22 -8.13
CA ILE A 839 33.72 -18.60 -8.01
C ILE A 839 32.72 -19.37 -7.17
N LEU A 840 32.23 -20.49 -7.68
CA LEU A 840 31.37 -21.41 -6.95
C LEU A 840 32.10 -22.73 -6.69
N VAL A 841 31.88 -23.32 -5.53
CA VAL A 841 32.33 -24.67 -5.17
C VAL A 841 31.11 -25.50 -4.78
N ASP A 842 30.84 -26.59 -5.49
CA ASP A 842 29.63 -27.40 -5.37
C ASP A 842 28.34 -26.56 -5.44
N GLY A 843 28.34 -25.55 -6.33
CA GLY A 843 27.21 -24.63 -6.52
C GLY A 843 27.12 -23.50 -5.49
N LEU A 844 27.94 -23.48 -4.44
CA LEU A 844 27.99 -22.40 -3.45
C LEU A 844 28.96 -21.30 -3.90
N GLU A 845 28.50 -20.05 -3.99
CA GLU A 845 29.38 -18.90 -4.28
C GLU A 845 30.32 -18.65 -3.10
N VAL A 846 31.61 -18.82 -3.34
CA VAL A 846 32.68 -18.62 -2.34
C VAL A 846 33.46 -17.33 -2.57
N TYR A 847 33.30 -16.70 -3.73
CA TYR A 847 33.90 -15.41 -4.08
C TYR A 847 33.03 -14.67 -5.09
N ASN A 848 32.91 -13.35 -4.91
CA ASN A 848 32.29 -12.42 -5.86
C ASN A 848 33.06 -11.10 -5.82
N SER A 849 33.49 -10.60 -6.98
CA SER A 849 34.23 -9.35 -7.06
C SER A 849 33.37 -8.08 -6.94
N GLY A 850 32.05 -8.21 -7.15
CA GLY A 850 31.19 -7.11 -7.59
C GLY A 850 31.66 -6.51 -8.93
N PRO A 851 31.08 -5.37 -9.36
CA PRO A 851 31.50 -4.70 -10.58
C PRO A 851 32.94 -4.17 -10.48
N ILE A 852 33.83 -4.68 -11.32
CA ILE A 852 35.24 -4.30 -11.42
C ILE A 852 35.59 -3.81 -12.83
N LYS A 853 36.64 -2.99 -12.92
CA LYS A 853 37.25 -2.57 -14.20
C LYS A 853 38.76 -2.42 -14.06
N SER A 854 39.49 -2.65 -15.14
CA SER A 854 40.96 -2.82 -15.13
C SER A 854 41.73 -1.69 -14.43
N LYS A 855 41.28 -0.44 -14.56
CA LYS A 855 41.95 0.73 -13.97
C LYS A 855 41.77 0.91 -12.46
N ILE A 856 40.68 0.43 -11.86
CA ILE A 856 40.36 0.70 -10.44
C ILE A 856 40.21 -0.55 -9.58
N GLN A 857 40.28 -1.74 -10.17
CA GLN A 857 40.30 -2.99 -9.41
C GLN A 857 41.49 -3.05 -8.44
N VAL A 858 41.29 -3.82 -7.37
CA VAL A 858 42.32 -4.20 -6.40
C VAL A 858 42.42 -5.73 -6.44
N PRO A 859 43.26 -6.31 -7.32
CA PRO A 859 43.31 -7.76 -7.47
C PRO A 859 43.99 -8.40 -6.26
N GLU A 860 43.39 -9.46 -5.74
CA GLU A 860 43.89 -10.25 -4.62
C GLU A 860 43.95 -11.73 -5.01
N GLN A 861 44.97 -12.42 -4.51
CA GLN A 861 45.08 -13.86 -4.72
C GLN A 861 44.22 -14.58 -3.68
N LEU A 862 43.43 -15.54 -4.14
CA LEU A 862 42.51 -16.32 -3.33
C LEU A 862 43.10 -17.72 -3.09
N LEU A 863 42.87 -18.24 -1.88
CA LEU A 863 43.04 -19.65 -1.52
C LEU A 863 41.68 -20.19 -1.09
N ILE A 864 41.19 -21.20 -1.79
CA ILE A 864 39.85 -21.77 -1.62
C ILE A 864 40.01 -23.24 -1.23
N ASP A 865 39.43 -23.66 -0.10
CA ASP A 865 39.39 -25.07 0.28
C ASP A 865 38.45 -25.83 -0.67
N VAL A 866 39.00 -26.85 -1.33
CA VAL A 866 38.25 -27.74 -2.22
C VAL A 866 38.35 -29.21 -1.81
N ALA A 867 38.92 -29.49 -0.63
CA ALA A 867 38.99 -30.86 -0.13
C ALA A 867 37.57 -31.43 0.01
N THR A 868 37.38 -32.66 -0.48
CA THR A 868 36.07 -33.38 -0.47
C THR A 868 34.95 -32.73 -1.30
N LYS A 869 35.28 -31.74 -2.14
CA LYS A 869 34.34 -31.07 -3.05
C LYS A 869 34.37 -31.71 -4.43
N SER A 870 33.33 -31.48 -5.22
CA SER A 870 33.10 -32.19 -6.50
C SER A 870 33.20 -31.30 -7.73
N GLU A 871 32.84 -30.02 -7.65
CA GLU A 871 32.83 -29.09 -8.78
C GLU A 871 33.32 -27.69 -8.39
N LEU A 872 34.20 -27.12 -9.22
CA LEU A 872 34.58 -25.70 -9.19
C LEU A 872 33.98 -25.01 -10.41
N THR A 873 33.25 -23.91 -10.24
CA THR A 873 32.75 -23.09 -11.35
C THR A 873 33.35 -21.70 -11.30
N LEU A 874 33.91 -21.24 -12.42
CA LEU A 874 34.44 -19.90 -12.62
C LEU A 874 33.49 -19.11 -13.53
N ILE A 875 32.96 -17.99 -13.05
CA ILE A 875 31.96 -17.17 -13.75
C ILE A 875 32.47 -15.75 -13.95
N VAL A 876 32.24 -15.18 -15.14
CA VAL A 876 32.46 -13.78 -15.48
C VAL A 876 31.20 -13.24 -16.15
N GLU A 877 30.63 -12.17 -15.61
CA GLU A 877 29.39 -11.55 -16.12
C GLU A 877 29.62 -10.09 -16.47
N GLN A 878 28.90 -9.58 -17.48
CA GLN A 878 28.88 -8.15 -17.81
C GLN A 878 28.01 -7.33 -16.83
N GLU A 879 28.38 -6.08 -16.56
CA GLU A 879 27.67 -5.24 -15.57
C GLU A 879 27.08 -3.93 -16.14
N ASP A 880 27.52 -3.50 -17.32
CA ASP A 880 27.08 -2.22 -17.92
C ASP A 880 26.27 -2.36 -19.22
N GLY A 881 26.00 -3.60 -19.65
CA GLY A 881 25.21 -3.92 -20.84
C GLY A 881 25.89 -3.59 -22.17
N ASN A 882 27.20 -3.30 -22.16
CA ASN A 882 27.99 -3.04 -23.34
C ASN A 882 28.98 -4.19 -23.60
N ASN A 883 28.66 -5.08 -24.54
CA ASN A 883 29.44 -6.28 -24.88
C ASN A 883 30.88 -6.02 -25.41
N GLY A 884 31.35 -4.77 -25.43
CA GLY A 884 32.62 -4.35 -25.99
C GLY A 884 33.75 -4.31 -24.97
N GLY A 885 34.51 -5.40 -24.86
CA GLY A 885 35.82 -5.44 -24.22
C GLY A 885 35.80 -5.65 -22.70
N ASP A 886 34.97 -6.59 -22.28
CA ASP A 886 34.92 -7.15 -20.94
C ASP A 886 35.90 -8.32 -20.82
N HIS A 887 37.17 -7.99 -21.01
CA HIS A 887 38.25 -8.96 -20.96
C HIS A 887 38.60 -9.26 -19.50
N ALA A 888 38.51 -10.53 -19.10
CA ALA A 888 38.87 -10.99 -17.76
C ALA A 888 39.97 -12.05 -17.81
N SER A 889 40.64 -12.26 -16.68
CA SER A 889 41.62 -13.34 -16.54
C SER A 889 41.57 -13.98 -15.17
N TRP A 890 41.63 -15.32 -15.17
CA TRP A 890 41.86 -16.15 -14.00
C TRP A 890 43.38 -16.43 -13.93
N ALA A 891 44.14 -15.48 -13.38
CA ALA A 891 45.60 -15.53 -13.38
C ALA A 891 46.14 -16.47 -12.29
N GLU A 892 47.24 -17.18 -12.57
CA GLU A 892 47.86 -18.16 -11.65
C GLU A 892 46.86 -19.14 -11.05
N ALA A 893 45.92 -19.61 -11.88
CA ALA A 893 44.87 -20.53 -11.46
C ALA A 893 45.37 -21.99 -11.43
N PHE A 894 45.41 -22.61 -10.25
CA PHE A 894 45.84 -24.01 -10.09
C PHE A 894 45.20 -24.70 -8.87
N PHE A 895 45.08 -26.03 -8.95
CA PHE A 895 44.81 -26.90 -7.82
C PHE A 895 46.09 -27.30 -7.09
N LEU A 896 46.02 -27.39 -5.77
CA LEU A 896 47.06 -27.95 -4.91
C LEU A 896 46.71 -29.38 -4.52
N LEU A 897 47.68 -30.30 -4.60
CA LEU A 897 47.50 -31.70 -4.19
C LEU A 897 47.60 -31.91 -2.67
N SER A 898 46.86 -32.91 -2.16
CA SER A 898 46.90 -33.41 -0.79
C SER A 898 48.08 -34.39 -0.57
N GLY A 899 49.29 -33.88 -0.31
CA GLY A 899 50.45 -34.68 0.13
C GLY A 899 51.77 -34.33 -0.58
N ASP A 900 52.90 -34.77 -0.03
CA ASP A 900 54.22 -34.72 -0.68
C ASP A 900 54.30 -35.86 -1.73
N SER A 901 53.73 -35.66 -2.92
CA SER A 901 54.03 -36.51 -4.10
C SER A 901 55.42 -36.14 -4.64
N LYS A 902 56.24 -37.17 -4.89
CA LYS A 902 57.64 -37.08 -5.35
C LYS A 902 57.77 -36.67 -6.81
#